data_AF-A0A562GZ96-F1
#
_entry.id   AF-A0A562GZ96-F1
#
_cell.length_a   1.000
_cell.length_b   1.000
_cell.length_c   1.000
_cell.angle_alpha   90.00
_cell.angle_beta   90.00
_cell.angle_gamma   90.00
#
_symmetry.space_group_name_H-M   'P 1'
#
loop_
_entity.id
_entity.type
_entity.pdbx_description
1 polymer ?
#
loop_
_entity_poly.entity_id
_entity_poly.type
_entity_poly.pdbx_seq_one_letter_code
_entity_poly.pdbx_strand_id
1 'polypeptide(L)'
;MSNYMSNVVSCQYKKKPDELDKVLRFVPSSIGEALLVTDLNAKILFMNSTAENLTGYLEAEVLGTTVMELFEIIDTTTGKVEFPTGDRTKKNTVIRFGKNTSLFTKHGKEVAVYGSVSHIMNDAKNLVGYVIAFFDMTEQRRRERVFKDSGMRDNLTGLYNRSYFTWETTRVKGKQSVPVGLIMCDIDGLKIVNDTLGHNAGDNLLSVVAMILKKSFHEEDIVARIGGDEFAILLFKSSNSAVSNACRRIRKNIAEYNEMNAGLPLSVSLGYAVGNNLSTDISKLIEQADRNMYKEKQQQSRSIKRSVVNTIMRMIGTKDFITQGHCERVKNLMEPVALSLGLSEESINELKLLAEFHDIGKVGIADRILLKPGTLTDEERNEMQRHCEIGQQIAMAAPDLAHIANGILKHHEWWNGTGYPQGIKGEIIPIECRILAVADAYDAMTNDRPYRKAMAPEAALAELKKGAGIQFDPVVVVEFTRMLGALKVYAAASVKDALLKVKRAYIANNPERRLLLRFGGSGELKQQIEDGALADVFISAAHSQMNQLQEKKMLLDETRIELLQNRIVLIASKNSDISCNFQTLTEDQVKKIAVGNPESVPAGKYAQELLMSLGIFEIVKAKLIIAKDVRQVLAFVETENIDVGIVYQTDAQISKAVKILDRAPLESCSPVVYPVAVMKDSNNIEASKEFIKFLTEYQAREIFKKYGFTICGGS
;
A
#
# COMPACT_ATOMS: atom_id res chain seq x y z
N MET A 1 49.39 7.63 56.43
CA MET A 1 49.69 9.07 56.18
C MET A 1 49.17 10.00 57.28
N SER A 2 48.02 9.76 57.92
CA SER A 2 47.45 10.62 58.98
C SER A 2 48.35 10.83 60.22
N ASN A 3 49.04 9.79 60.71
CA ASN A 3 49.94 9.92 61.87
C ASN A 3 51.27 10.60 61.56
N TYR A 4 51.69 10.66 60.28
CA TYR A 4 52.95 11.28 59.87
C TYR A 4 52.78 12.78 59.66
N MET A 5 51.65 13.22 59.07
CA MET A 5 51.29 14.63 58.92
C MET A 5 51.04 15.32 60.29
N SER A 6 50.37 14.64 61.23
CA SER A 6 50.15 15.16 62.60
C SER A 6 51.46 15.39 63.37
N ASN A 7 52.44 14.49 63.17
CA ASN A 7 53.75 14.62 63.82
C ASN A 7 54.64 15.69 63.15
N VAL A 8 54.54 15.93 61.84
CA VAL A 8 55.34 16.95 61.16
C VAL A 8 54.82 18.37 61.46
N VAL A 9 53.49 18.57 61.47
CA VAL A 9 52.89 19.88 61.80
C VAL A 9 53.09 20.22 63.28
N SER A 10 52.96 19.23 64.19
CA SER A 10 53.20 19.47 65.62
C SER A 10 54.67 19.70 65.97
N CYS A 11 55.63 19.20 65.18
CA CYS A 11 57.06 19.38 65.49
C CYS A 11 57.62 20.74 65.03
N GLN A 12 57.11 21.32 63.93
CA GLN A 12 57.53 22.67 63.49
C GLN A 12 56.88 23.80 64.30
N TYR A 13 55.64 23.64 64.75
CA TYR A 13 54.89 24.73 65.40
C TYR A 13 54.81 24.66 66.93
N LYS A 14 55.21 23.54 67.57
CA LYS A 14 55.37 23.49 69.05
C LYS A 14 56.40 24.47 69.60
N LYS A 15 57.31 24.99 68.78
CA LYS A 15 58.34 25.97 69.19
C LYS A 15 57.88 27.43 69.10
N LYS A 16 56.69 27.71 68.52
CA LYS A 16 56.13 29.06 68.36
C LYS A 16 54.59 29.03 68.41
N PRO A 17 53.98 28.90 69.60
CA PRO A 17 52.52 28.81 69.75
C PRO A 17 51.77 30.00 69.15
N ASP A 18 52.34 31.21 69.17
CA ASP A 18 51.72 32.41 68.57
C ASP A 18 51.65 32.38 67.04
N GLU A 19 52.58 31.68 66.36
CA GLU A 19 52.53 31.51 64.90
C GLU A 19 51.50 30.43 64.50
N LEU A 20 51.33 29.38 65.31
CA LEU A 20 50.30 28.36 65.07
C LEU A 20 48.89 28.92 65.26
N ASP A 21 48.68 29.75 66.29
CA ASP A 21 47.38 30.38 66.56
C ASP A 21 47.01 31.36 65.44
N LYS A 22 47.99 32.07 64.86
CA LYS A 22 47.80 32.88 63.65
C LYS A 22 47.41 32.04 62.45
N VAL A 23 48.11 30.94 62.17
CA VAL A 23 47.80 30.06 61.03
C VAL A 23 46.41 29.43 61.18
N LEU A 24 46.07 28.91 62.37
CA LEU A 24 44.78 28.29 62.64
C LEU A 24 43.60 29.27 62.49
N ARG A 25 43.79 30.57 62.74
CA ARG A 25 42.78 31.61 62.47
C ARG A 25 42.49 31.79 60.98
N PHE A 26 43.46 31.59 60.09
CA PHE A 26 43.28 31.75 58.64
C PHE A 26 42.83 30.47 57.92
N VAL A 27 42.95 29.30 58.55
CA VAL A 27 42.54 28.02 57.96
C VAL A 27 41.06 28.02 57.53
N PRO A 28 40.08 28.42 58.37
CA PRO A 28 38.67 28.43 57.96
C PRO A 28 38.36 29.38 56.81
N SER A 29 39.11 30.49 56.70
CA SER A 29 38.97 31.47 55.61
C SER A 29 39.52 30.96 54.28
N SER A 30 40.37 29.93 54.30
CA SER A 30 40.92 29.29 53.10
C SER A 30 40.09 28.09 52.64
N ILE A 31 39.07 27.69 53.40
CA ILE A 31 38.17 26.60 53.04
C ILE A 31 37.08 27.12 52.10
N GLY A 32 36.97 26.51 50.91
CA GLY A 32 35.97 26.85 49.90
C GLY A 32 34.54 26.38 50.20
N GLU A 33 34.28 25.92 51.43
CA GLU A 33 32.96 25.52 51.92
C GLU A 33 32.46 26.57 52.92
N ALA A 34 31.15 26.79 52.97
CA ALA A 34 30.55 27.69 53.94
C ALA A 34 30.56 27.04 55.31
N LEU A 35 31.29 27.60 56.27
CA LEU A 35 31.50 27.04 57.60
C LEU A 35 30.93 27.95 58.69
N LEU A 36 30.22 27.33 59.62
CA LEU A 36 29.78 27.91 60.88
C LEU A 36 30.33 27.07 62.03
N VAL A 37 30.78 27.72 63.10
CA VAL A 37 31.08 27.08 64.37
C VAL A 37 30.08 27.57 65.40
N THR A 38 29.52 26.65 66.18
CA THR A 38 28.52 26.99 67.19
C THR A 38 28.86 26.41 68.56
N ASP A 39 28.23 26.94 69.60
CA ASP A 39 28.19 26.31 70.92
C ASP A 39 27.19 25.12 70.97
N LEU A 40 27.00 24.55 72.16
CA LEU A 40 26.07 23.45 72.44
C LEU A 40 24.58 23.78 72.24
N ASN A 41 24.23 25.07 72.15
CA ASN A 41 22.88 25.56 71.91
C ASN A 41 22.68 26.02 70.45
N ALA A 42 23.63 25.69 69.56
CA ALA A 42 23.65 26.13 68.16
C ALA A 42 23.75 27.66 67.98
N LYS A 43 24.32 28.36 68.96
CA LYS A 43 24.65 29.79 68.88
C LYS A 43 25.94 29.98 68.07
N ILE A 44 25.91 30.82 67.04
CA ILE A 44 27.04 31.01 66.11
C ILE A 44 28.19 31.74 66.83
N LEU A 45 29.36 31.12 66.84
CA LEU A 45 30.60 31.63 67.43
C LEU A 45 31.61 32.09 66.37
N PHE A 46 31.51 31.55 65.14
CA PHE A 46 32.35 31.91 64.02
C PHE A 46 31.66 31.58 62.70
N MET A 47 31.93 32.38 61.66
CA MET A 47 31.44 32.20 60.30
C MET A 47 32.51 32.62 59.30
N ASN A 48 32.86 31.75 58.35
CA ASN A 48 33.86 32.10 57.35
C ASN A 48 33.30 32.95 56.19
N SER A 49 34.18 33.59 55.44
CA SER A 49 33.82 34.42 54.28
C SER A 49 33.04 33.69 53.20
N THR A 50 33.26 32.38 53.01
CA THR A 50 32.47 31.56 52.10
C THR A 50 31.01 31.46 52.54
N ALA A 51 30.76 31.32 53.84
CA ALA A 51 29.41 31.35 54.39
C ALA A 51 28.78 32.74 54.27
N GLU A 52 29.55 33.82 54.42
CA GLU A 52 29.05 35.18 54.20
C GLU A 52 28.54 35.36 52.77
N ASN A 53 29.34 34.93 51.80
CA ASN A 53 28.97 34.97 50.38
C ASN A 53 27.77 34.08 50.06
N LEU A 54 27.66 32.90 50.66
CA LEU A 54 26.57 31.96 50.42
C LEU A 54 25.23 32.47 50.98
N THR A 55 25.25 33.00 52.21
CA THR A 55 24.03 33.34 52.96
C THR A 55 23.63 34.81 52.83
N GLY A 56 24.57 35.70 52.48
CA GLY A 56 24.38 37.14 52.41
C GLY A 56 24.43 37.85 53.77
N TYR A 57 24.77 37.15 54.85
CA TYR A 57 25.00 37.74 56.17
C TYR A 57 26.48 37.90 56.45
N LEU A 58 26.90 39.00 57.09
CA LEU A 58 28.28 39.16 57.57
C LEU A 58 28.45 38.47 58.93
N GLU A 59 29.64 37.94 59.22
CA GLU A 59 29.95 37.24 60.48
C GLU A 59 29.55 38.11 61.69
N ALA A 60 29.94 39.38 61.68
CA ALA A 60 29.63 40.33 62.74
C ALA A 60 28.12 40.53 62.99
N GLU A 61 27.26 40.24 62.01
CA GLU A 61 25.79 40.34 62.15
C GLU A 61 25.18 39.09 62.79
N VAL A 62 25.86 37.95 62.71
CA VAL A 62 25.28 36.65 63.09
C VAL A 62 25.85 36.10 64.39
N LEU A 63 27.01 36.60 64.83
CA LEU A 63 27.64 36.17 66.07
C LEU A 63 26.67 36.28 67.24
N GLY A 64 26.49 35.18 67.94
CA GLY A 64 25.61 35.10 69.09
C GLY A 64 24.13 34.83 68.77
N THR A 65 23.75 34.61 67.51
CA THR A 65 22.39 34.19 67.13
C THR A 65 22.32 32.67 66.91
N THR A 66 21.12 32.09 66.97
CA THR A 66 20.93 30.65 66.74
C THR A 66 20.76 30.39 65.25
N VAL A 67 21.42 29.34 64.72
CA VAL A 67 21.40 28.98 63.29
C VAL A 67 19.97 28.86 62.73
N MET A 68 19.05 28.24 63.46
CA MET A 68 17.66 28.00 63.03
C MET A 68 16.75 29.23 63.11
N GLU A 69 17.12 30.24 63.91
CA GLU A 69 16.38 31.50 63.98
C GLU A 69 16.75 32.43 62.82
N LEU A 70 17.99 32.34 62.35
CA LEU A 70 18.53 33.23 61.34
C LEU A 70 18.40 32.68 59.91
N PHE A 71 18.76 31.41 59.70
CA PHE A 71 18.75 30.81 58.36
C PHE A 71 17.47 30.02 58.15
N GLU A 72 16.68 30.44 57.16
CA GLU A 72 15.55 29.66 56.69
C GLU A 72 16.05 28.51 55.82
N ILE A 73 16.08 27.31 56.40
CA ILE A 73 16.55 26.09 55.74
C ILE A 73 15.40 25.10 55.69
N ILE A 74 14.96 24.76 54.48
CA ILE A 74 13.82 23.88 54.25
C ILE A 74 14.23 22.63 53.47
N ASP A 75 13.61 21.50 53.77
CA ASP A 75 13.62 20.35 52.88
C ASP A 75 12.47 20.51 51.90
N THR A 76 12.76 20.54 50.61
CA THR A 76 11.78 20.78 49.55
C THR A 76 10.75 19.65 49.38
N THR A 77 10.94 18.51 50.04
CA THR A 77 9.98 17.39 50.05
C THR A 77 9.12 17.34 51.30
N THR A 78 9.67 17.63 52.48
CA THR A 78 8.95 17.53 53.75
C THR A 78 8.55 18.88 54.35
N GLY A 79 9.11 19.99 53.83
CA GLY A 79 8.89 21.35 54.31
C GLY A 79 9.60 21.68 55.63
N LYS A 80 10.33 20.73 56.23
CA LYS A 80 11.04 20.93 57.51
C LYS A 80 12.40 20.24 57.47
N VAL A 81 13.44 20.95 57.91
CA VAL A 81 14.74 20.34 58.21
C VAL A 81 14.83 20.15 59.72
N GLU A 82 14.92 18.90 60.16
CA GLU A 82 15.37 18.61 61.51
C GLU A 82 16.88 18.80 61.56
N PHE A 83 17.32 19.86 62.23
CA PHE A 83 18.74 20.04 62.49
C PHE A 83 19.19 18.98 63.51
N PRO A 84 20.27 18.23 63.25
CA PRO A 84 20.66 17.12 64.09
C PRO A 84 21.45 17.59 65.33
N THR A 85 20.84 18.45 66.15
CA THR A 85 21.38 18.93 67.43
C THR A 85 21.02 18.02 68.60
N GLY A 86 20.13 17.05 68.39
CA GLY A 86 19.40 16.34 69.46
C GLY A 86 20.06 15.10 70.07
N ASP A 87 21.05 14.47 69.44
CA ASP A 87 21.63 13.22 69.98
C ASP A 87 23.03 13.43 70.59
N ARG A 88 23.04 13.98 71.82
CA ARG A 88 24.26 14.24 72.62
C ARG A 88 25.03 12.97 73.02
N THR A 89 24.54 11.79 72.64
CA THR A 89 25.10 10.49 73.05
C THR A 89 26.02 9.84 72.01
N LYS A 90 26.00 10.30 70.74
CA LYS A 90 26.79 9.71 69.65
C LYS A 90 28.16 10.37 69.50
N LYS A 91 29.21 9.62 69.80
CA LYS A 91 30.62 10.02 69.60
C LYS A 91 31.01 9.88 68.11
N ASN A 92 31.64 10.92 67.56
CA ASN A 92 32.40 10.87 66.30
C ASN A 92 31.61 10.63 64.99
N THR A 93 30.35 11.07 64.90
CA THR A 93 29.54 10.95 63.67
C THR A 93 29.36 12.29 62.96
N VAL A 94 29.73 12.37 61.68
CA VAL A 94 29.34 13.47 60.79
C VAL A 94 27.90 13.21 60.35
N ILE A 95 26.97 14.09 60.73
CA ILE A 95 25.57 13.97 60.35
C ILE A 95 25.34 14.78 59.08
N ARG A 96 25.04 14.09 57.98
CA ARG A 96 24.82 14.68 56.66
C ARG A 96 23.33 14.86 56.42
N PHE A 97 22.94 16.02 55.89
CA PHE A 97 21.55 16.33 55.54
C PHE A 97 21.49 17.02 54.17
N GLY A 98 20.33 16.91 53.51
CA GLY A 98 20.00 17.80 52.39
C GLY A 98 20.30 17.33 50.97
N LYS A 99 19.88 16.10 50.62
CA LYS A 99 19.68 15.79 49.19
C LYS A 99 18.69 16.76 48.51
N ASN A 100 17.68 17.22 49.25
CA ASN A 100 16.60 18.10 48.78
C ASN A 100 16.47 19.40 49.61
N THR A 101 17.55 19.89 50.22
CA THR A 101 17.50 21.11 51.04
C THR A 101 17.74 22.37 50.21
N SER A 102 17.07 23.44 50.61
CA SER A 102 17.25 24.81 50.12
C SER A 102 17.45 25.74 51.32
N LEU A 103 18.40 26.67 51.18
CA LEU A 103 18.66 27.76 52.12
C LEU A 103 18.23 29.06 51.46
N PHE A 104 17.49 29.90 52.18
CA PHE A 104 17.17 31.25 51.72
C PHE A 104 18.17 32.25 52.30
N THR A 105 18.78 33.03 51.41
CA THR A 105 19.71 34.10 51.77
C THR A 105 18.99 35.25 52.48
N LYS A 106 19.75 36.18 53.08
CA LYS A 106 19.25 37.43 53.68
C LYS A 106 18.30 38.23 52.77
N HIS A 107 18.47 38.12 51.46
CA HIS A 107 17.66 38.80 50.44
C HIS A 107 16.55 37.93 49.83
N GLY A 108 16.25 36.76 50.42
CA GLY A 108 15.18 35.86 49.98
C GLY A 108 15.51 35.03 48.74
N LYS A 109 16.74 35.08 48.22
CA LYS A 109 17.18 34.20 47.13
C LYS A 109 17.33 32.76 47.65
N GLU A 110 16.68 31.81 46.97
CA GLU A 110 16.83 30.37 47.23
C GLU A 110 18.18 29.86 46.69
N VAL A 111 18.92 29.13 47.53
CA VAL A 111 20.18 28.48 47.17
C VAL A 111 20.08 26.99 47.52
N ALA A 112 20.40 26.13 46.57
CA ALA A 112 20.42 24.70 46.80
C ALA A 112 21.64 24.34 47.64
N VAL A 113 21.44 23.79 48.82
CA VAL A 113 22.55 23.43 49.72
C VAL A 113 22.51 21.96 50.12
N TYR A 114 23.70 21.40 50.33
CA TYR A 114 23.91 20.15 51.04
C TYR A 114 24.67 20.45 52.32
N GLY A 115 24.24 19.89 53.45
CA GLY A 115 24.75 20.25 54.77
C GLY A 115 25.41 19.08 55.49
N SER A 116 26.38 19.39 56.34
CA SER A 116 26.89 18.43 57.32
C SER A 116 27.17 19.09 58.65
N VAL A 117 26.92 18.36 59.74
CA VAL A 117 27.22 18.79 61.11
C VAL A 117 28.23 17.83 61.72
N SER A 118 29.31 18.38 62.28
CA SER A 118 30.38 17.67 62.96
C SER A 118 30.49 18.14 64.42
N HIS A 119 30.79 17.22 65.34
CA HIS A 119 30.94 17.51 66.77
C HIS A 119 32.31 18.12 67.10
N ILE A 120 32.35 19.18 67.91
CA ILE A 120 33.57 19.74 68.50
C ILE A 120 33.73 19.18 69.90
N MET A 121 34.89 18.58 70.17
CA MET A 121 35.21 17.94 71.45
C MET A 121 36.39 18.67 72.11
N ASN A 122 36.38 18.79 73.44
CA ASN A 122 37.55 19.23 74.20
C ASN A 122 38.51 18.07 74.51
N ASP A 123 39.65 18.37 75.14
CA ASP A 123 40.68 17.37 75.50
C ASP A 123 40.14 16.25 76.41
N ALA A 124 39.14 16.55 77.24
CA ALA A 124 38.45 15.58 78.09
C ALA A 124 37.42 14.72 77.33
N LYS A 125 37.32 14.87 76.00
CA LYS A 125 36.32 14.22 75.12
C LYS A 125 34.86 14.55 75.50
N ASN A 126 34.62 15.75 76.02
CA ASN A 126 33.29 16.29 76.19
C ASN A 126 32.91 17.12 74.95
N LEU A 127 31.65 17.00 74.52
CA LEU A 127 31.10 17.83 73.44
C LEU A 127 31.03 19.28 73.91
N VAL A 128 31.56 20.21 73.11
CA VAL A 128 31.59 21.65 73.43
C VAL A 128 30.93 22.53 72.36
N GLY A 129 30.63 21.96 71.19
CA GLY A 129 30.00 22.71 70.09
C GLY A 129 29.87 21.91 68.82
N TYR A 130 29.52 22.59 67.72
CA TYR A 130 29.33 21.98 66.40
C TYR A 130 30.05 22.77 65.32
N VAL A 131 30.58 22.08 64.31
CA VAL A 131 30.97 22.67 63.02
C VAL A 131 29.89 22.30 62.01
N ILE A 132 29.30 23.30 61.37
CA ILE A 132 28.29 23.13 60.32
C ILE A 132 28.92 23.57 59.01
N ALA A 133 28.93 22.69 58.03
CA ALA A 133 29.40 22.97 56.68
C ALA A 133 28.22 22.92 55.70
N PHE A 134 28.10 23.96 54.87
CA PHE A 134 27.18 24.01 53.73
C PHE A 134 27.96 23.99 52.42
N PHE A 135 27.49 23.16 51.50
CA PHE A 135 27.97 23.03 50.14
C PHE A 135 26.93 23.63 49.20
N ASP A 136 27.33 24.61 48.39
CA ASP A 136 26.48 25.12 47.32
C ASP A 136 26.35 24.05 46.22
N MET A 137 25.13 23.55 46.06
CA MET A 137 24.77 22.53 45.09
C MET A 137 24.03 23.12 43.88
N THR A 138 23.96 24.45 43.75
CA THR A 138 23.14 25.12 42.72
C THR A 138 23.58 24.76 41.31
N GLU A 139 24.88 24.94 40.99
CA GLU A 139 25.43 24.58 39.67
C GLU A 139 25.41 23.07 39.41
N GLN A 140 25.60 22.26 40.45
CA GLN A 140 25.58 20.80 40.31
C GLN A 140 24.16 20.27 40.09
N ARG A 141 23.15 20.75 40.83
CA ARG A 141 21.73 20.45 40.57
C ARG A 141 21.29 20.97 39.21
N ARG A 142 21.78 22.14 38.78
CA ARG A 142 21.50 22.68 37.43
C ARG A 142 22.09 21.78 36.36
N ARG A 143 23.36 21.36 36.49
CA ARG A 143 24.00 20.40 35.57
C ARG A 143 23.30 19.05 35.57
N GLU A 144 22.88 18.53 36.71
CA GLU A 144 22.08 17.31 36.79
C GLU A 144 20.71 17.45 36.12
N ARG A 145 20.04 18.61 36.21
CA ARG A 145 18.78 18.87 35.48
C ARG A 145 19.01 18.94 33.97
N VAL A 146 20.01 19.68 33.52
CA VAL A 146 20.35 19.81 32.08
C VAL A 146 20.80 18.46 31.50
N PHE A 147 21.60 17.69 32.25
CA PHE A 147 22.04 16.35 31.86
C PHE A 147 20.87 15.36 31.80
N LYS A 148 19.91 15.47 32.73
CA LYS A 148 18.65 14.72 32.69
C LYS A 148 17.83 15.11 31.45
N ASP A 149 17.66 16.39 31.16
CA ASP A 149 16.86 16.89 30.02
C ASP A 149 17.40 16.41 28.66
N SER A 150 18.72 16.35 28.46
CA SER A 150 19.32 15.84 27.21
C SER A 150 19.15 14.33 27.02
N GLY A 151 19.07 13.54 28.09
CA GLY A 151 18.79 12.10 28.05
C GLY A 151 17.30 11.74 28.08
N MET A 152 16.42 12.74 28.07
CA MET A 152 14.97 12.62 28.28
C MET A 152 14.14 12.81 27.00
N ARG A 153 14.80 12.86 25.84
CA ARG A 153 14.14 12.93 24.52
C ARG A 153 14.31 11.64 23.72
N ASP A 154 13.38 11.40 22.81
CA ASP A 154 13.43 10.33 21.81
C ASP A 154 14.25 10.80 20.59
N ASN A 155 15.23 10.00 20.17
CA ASN A 155 16.18 10.41 19.12
C ASN A 155 15.53 10.58 17.75
N LEU A 156 14.48 9.80 17.45
CA LEU A 156 13.81 9.86 16.16
C LEU A 156 12.85 11.06 16.09
N THR A 157 12.02 11.23 17.10
CA THR A 157 10.90 12.19 17.06
C THR A 157 11.20 13.54 17.72
N GLY A 158 12.24 13.63 18.55
CA GLY A 158 12.57 14.81 19.33
C GLY A 158 11.59 15.13 20.47
N LEU A 159 10.53 14.31 20.64
CA LEU A 159 9.60 14.38 21.77
C LEU A 159 10.26 13.89 23.06
N TYR A 160 9.59 14.04 24.19
CA TYR A 160 10.04 13.41 25.43
C TYR A 160 9.99 11.89 25.30
N ASN A 161 10.89 11.18 26.00
CA ASN A 161 10.92 9.72 26.00
C ASN A 161 10.14 9.13 27.20
N ARG A 162 10.02 7.79 27.21
CA ARG A 162 9.36 7.04 28.29
C ARG A 162 9.88 7.37 29.69
N SER A 163 11.20 7.58 29.83
CA SER A 163 11.82 7.89 31.12
C SER A 163 11.34 9.24 31.66
N TYR A 164 11.25 10.26 30.79
CA TYR A 164 10.70 11.57 31.16
C TYR A 164 9.22 11.47 31.55
N PHE A 165 8.41 10.79 30.75
CA PHE A 165 6.98 10.61 31.03
C PHE A 165 6.75 9.92 32.38
N THR A 166 7.52 8.87 32.68
CA THR A 166 7.45 8.14 33.96
C THR A 166 7.88 9.02 35.14
N TRP A 167 8.90 9.85 34.94
CA TRP A 167 9.37 10.78 35.95
C TRP A 167 8.31 11.86 36.26
N GLU A 168 7.71 12.46 35.24
CA GLU A 168 6.66 13.47 35.42
C GLU A 168 5.40 12.92 36.09
N THR A 169 4.92 11.75 35.65
CA THR A 169 3.77 11.08 36.27
C THR A 169 4.01 10.74 37.75
N THR A 170 5.26 10.44 38.13
CA THR A 170 5.64 10.23 39.55
C THR A 170 5.67 11.56 40.32
N ARG A 171 6.18 12.64 39.72
CA ARG A 171 6.26 13.98 40.32
C ARG A 171 4.88 14.56 40.63
N VAL A 172 3.90 14.28 39.77
CA VAL A 172 2.54 14.80 39.89
C VAL A 172 1.79 14.20 41.08
N LYS A 173 2.18 13.01 41.57
CA LYS A 173 1.60 12.40 42.79
C LYS A 173 1.75 13.29 44.05
N GLY A 174 2.59 14.33 44.02
CA GLY A 174 2.82 15.25 45.15
C GLY A 174 2.33 16.69 44.98
N LYS A 175 1.72 17.09 43.85
CA LYS A 175 1.30 18.49 43.59
C LYS A 175 -0.19 18.60 43.30
N GLN A 176 -0.85 19.63 43.83
CA GLN A 176 -2.26 20.01 43.55
C GLN A 176 -2.47 20.47 42.08
N SER A 177 -2.31 19.59 41.10
CA SER A 177 -2.44 19.91 39.66
C SER A 177 -3.69 19.31 39.03
N VAL A 178 -4.77 19.19 39.80
CA VAL A 178 -6.07 18.70 39.32
C VAL A 178 -6.88 19.82 38.65
N PRO A 179 -7.70 19.50 37.63
CA PRO A 179 -7.87 18.20 36.98
C PRO A 179 -6.69 17.83 36.06
N VAL A 180 -6.40 16.53 35.89
CA VAL A 180 -5.32 16.01 35.03
C VAL A 180 -5.92 15.17 33.90
N GLY A 181 -5.54 15.49 32.66
CA GLY A 181 -5.90 14.72 31.47
C GLY A 181 -4.76 13.84 30.98
N LEU A 182 -5.07 12.63 30.54
CA LEU A 182 -4.13 11.74 29.88
C LEU A 182 -4.70 11.27 28.54
N ILE A 183 -3.89 11.34 27.49
CA ILE A 183 -4.20 10.81 26.16
C ILE A 183 -3.12 9.79 25.79
N MET A 184 -3.53 8.58 25.40
CA MET A 184 -2.75 7.54 24.77
C MET A 184 -3.03 7.57 23.26
N CYS A 185 -1.98 7.48 22.47
CA CYS A 185 -2.03 7.55 21.02
C CYS A 185 -1.16 6.44 20.42
N ASP A 186 -1.69 5.73 19.44
CA ASP A 186 -0.99 4.64 18.76
C ASP A 186 -1.10 4.84 17.24
N ILE A 187 0.00 4.66 16.51
CA ILE A 187 -0.01 4.77 15.04
C ILE A 187 -0.59 3.50 14.42
N ASP A 188 -1.69 3.67 13.70
CA ASP A 188 -2.33 2.55 13.04
C ASP A 188 -1.56 2.13 11.78
N GLY A 189 -1.40 0.83 11.59
CA GLY A 189 -0.82 0.28 10.36
C GLY A 189 0.70 0.49 10.21
N LEU A 190 1.41 0.95 11.24
CA LEU A 190 2.87 1.13 11.17
C LEU A 190 3.59 -0.17 10.79
N LYS A 191 3.14 -1.30 11.32
CA LYS A 191 3.71 -2.62 11.01
C LYS A 191 3.62 -2.97 9.52
N ILE A 192 2.44 -2.82 8.88
CA ILE A 192 2.30 -3.13 7.45
C ILE A 192 3.16 -2.19 6.61
N VAL A 193 3.29 -0.92 7.00
CA VAL A 193 4.18 0.03 6.31
C VAL A 193 5.64 -0.39 6.47
N ASN A 194 6.10 -0.77 7.67
CA ASN A 194 7.47 -1.25 7.88
C ASN A 194 7.76 -2.53 7.11
N ASP A 195 6.84 -3.49 7.18
CA ASP A 195 7.00 -4.79 6.54
C ASP A 195 6.94 -4.66 5.00
N THR A 196 6.21 -3.66 4.47
CA THR A 196 5.99 -3.48 3.03
C THR A 196 6.88 -2.43 2.37
N LEU A 197 7.25 -1.34 3.05
CA LEU A 197 7.99 -0.20 2.48
C LEU A 197 9.30 0.07 3.22
N GLY A 198 9.62 -0.75 4.24
CA GLY A 198 10.82 -0.66 5.03
C GLY A 198 10.72 0.31 6.22
N HIS A 199 11.66 0.17 7.15
CA HIS A 199 11.68 0.96 8.39
C HIS A 199 11.80 2.46 8.18
N ASN A 200 12.50 2.92 7.13
CA ASN A 200 12.60 4.35 6.82
C ASN A 200 11.23 4.98 6.55
N ALA A 201 10.31 4.25 5.90
CA ALA A 201 8.95 4.72 5.66
C ALA A 201 8.16 4.82 6.97
N GLY A 202 8.33 3.86 7.89
CA GLY A 202 7.73 3.94 9.22
C GLY A 202 8.34 5.04 10.10
N ASP A 203 9.65 5.27 10.01
CA ASP A 203 10.34 6.35 10.73
C ASP A 203 9.85 7.73 10.29
N ASN A 204 9.57 7.88 8.99
CA ASN A 204 8.92 9.08 8.46
C ASN A 204 7.50 9.24 9.02
N LEU A 205 6.69 8.19 9.09
CA LEU A 205 5.35 8.25 9.71
C LEU A 205 5.44 8.66 11.18
N LEU A 206 6.34 8.07 11.95
CA LEU A 206 6.58 8.40 13.35
C LEU A 206 6.95 9.87 13.53
N SER A 207 7.83 10.39 12.67
CA SER A 207 8.28 11.78 12.69
C SER A 207 7.15 12.75 12.36
N VAL A 208 6.30 12.43 11.38
CA VAL A 208 5.13 13.25 11.02
C VAL A 208 4.09 13.25 12.14
N VAL A 209 3.77 12.09 12.72
CA VAL A 209 2.86 12.01 13.88
C VAL A 209 3.39 12.85 15.03
N ALA A 210 4.69 12.74 15.34
CA ALA A 210 5.30 13.54 16.39
C ALA A 210 5.21 15.05 16.13
N MET A 211 5.42 15.49 14.90
CA MET A 211 5.26 16.89 14.49
C MET A 211 3.81 17.36 14.67
N ILE A 212 2.83 16.55 14.26
CA ILE A 212 1.40 16.87 14.40
C ILE A 212 1.01 16.94 15.88
N LEU A 213 1.46 15.98 16.70
CA LEU A 213 1.22 16.00 18.14
C LEU A 213 1.83 17.25 18.76
N LYS A 214 3.10 17.55 18.49
CA LYS A 214 3.76 18.76 19.02
C LYS A 214 3.04 20.05 18.63
N LYS A 215 2.55 20.17 17.39
CA LYS A 215 1.75 21.33 16.93
C LYS A 215 0.36 21.40 17.60
N SER A 216 -0.13 20.28 18.10
CA SER A 216 -1.46 20.18 18.73
C SER A 216 -1.47 20.60 20.20
N PHE A 217 -0.33 20.90 20.81
CA PHE A 217 -0.23 21.16 22.25
C PHE A 217 0.69 22.36 22.56
N HIS A 218 0.55 22.92 23.77
CA HIS A 218 1.39 24.03 24.22
C HIS A 218 2.70 23.52 24.85
N GLU A 219 3.69 24.38 25.05
CA GLU A 219 5.00 23.97 25.63
C GLU A 219 4.91 23.42 27.05
N GLU A 220 3.86 23.79 27.81
CA GLU A 220 3.61 23.29 29.16
C GLU A 220 3.00 21.88 29.19
N ASP A 221 2.45 21.42 28.05
CA ASP A 221 1.89 20.09 27.91
C ASP A 221 3.00 19.07 27.63
N ILE A 222 2.93 17.92 28.28
CA ILE A 222 3.96 16.88 28.09
C ILE A 222 3.51 15.98 26.96
N VAL A 223 4.23 16.00 25.84
CA VAL A 223 4.05 15.09 24.71
C VAL A 223 5.26 14.17 24.64
N ALA A 224 5.04 12.87 24.80
CA ALA A 224 6.10 11.86 24.87
C ALA A 224 5.85 10.69 23.92
N ARG A 225 6.93 10.14 23.35
CA ARG A 225 6.94 8.81 22.73
C ARG A 225 7.35 7.79 23.79
N ILE A 226 6.46 6.85 24.08
CA ILE A 226 6.63 5.89 25.18
C ILE A 226 6.95 4.47 24.69
N GLY A 227 6.70 4.20 23.41
CA GLY A 227 6.94 2.91 22.76
C GLY A 227 7.28 3.04 21.27
N GLY A 228 7.24 1.91 20.55
CA GLY A 228 7.55 1.87 19.12
C GLY A 228 6.60 2.73 18.29
N ASP A 229 5.31 2.44 18.38
CA ASP A 229 4.18 3.15 17.75
C ASP A 229 3.36 3.99 18.76
N GLU A 230 3.75 4.01 20.03
CA GLU A 230 2.96 4.57 21.13
C GLU A 230 3.46 5.95 21.62
N PHE A 231 2.51 6.86 21.80
CA PHE A 231 2.69 8.20 22.33
C PHE A 231 1.74 8.44 23.50
N ALA A 232 2.19 9.25 24.46
CA ALA A 232 1.39 9.67 25.60
C ALA A 232 1.45 11.18 25.77
N ILE A 233 0.30 11.78 26.08
CA ILE A 233 0.16 13.22 26.33
C ILE A 233 -0.45 13.43 27.71
N LEU A 234 0.25 14.20 28.55
CA LEU A 234 -0.22 14.58 29.89
C LEU A 234 -0.55 16.07 29.91
N LEU A 235 -1.80 16.37 30.28
CA LEU A 235 -2.38 17.72 30.29
C LEU A 235 -2.71 18.12 31.72
N PHE A 236 -2.11 19.21 32.20
CA PHE A 236 -2.39 19.74 33.54
C PHE A 236 -3.58 20.68 33.52
N LYS A 237 -4.29 20.77 34.66
CA LYS A 237 -5.44 21.67 34.86
C LYS A 237 -6.50 21.58 33.76
N SER A 238 -6.69 20.38 33.20
CA SER A 238 -7.48 20.15 31.99
C SER A 238 -8.74 19.36 32.29
N SER A 239 -9.90 19.94 31.97
CA SER A 239 -11.21 19.29 32.12
C SER A 239 -11.45 18.22 31.05
N ASN A 240 -12.44 17.36 31.25
CA ASN A 240 -12.86 16.36 30.26
C ASN A 240 -13.15 16.96 28.88
N SER A 241 -13.78 18.14 28.84
CA SER A 241 -14.05 18.86 27.60
C SER A 241 -12.77 19.33 26.90
N ALA A 242 -11.77 19.79 27.66
CA ALA A 242 -10.49 20.24 27.12
C ALA A 242 -9.70 19.08 26.50
N VAL A 243 -9.64 17.94 27.19
CA VAL A 243 -8.97 16.72 26.70
C VAL A 243 -9.67 16.17 25.46
N SER A 244 -11.00 16.12 25.45
CA SER A 244 -11.78 15.71 24.28
C SER A 244 -11.56 16.63 23.08
N ASN A 245 -11.51 17.95 23.30
CA ASN A 245 -11.20 18.93 22.26
C ASN A 245 -9.75 18.77 21.74
N ALA A 246 -8.80 18.41 22.59
CA ALA A 246 -7.44 18.09 22.16
C ALA A 246 -7.40 16.86 21.25
N CYS A 247 -8.11 15.77 21.58
CA CYS A 247 -8.24 14.62 20.69
C CYS A 247 -8.89 15.00 19.34
N ARG A 248 -9.92 15.86 19.35
CA ARG A 248 -10.54 16.36 18.11
C ARG A 248 -9.56 17.18 17.27
N ARG A 249 -8.71 18.00 17.92
CA ARG A 249 -7.68 18.79 17.26
C ARG A 249 -6.61 17.90 16.61
N ILE A 250 -6.15 16.85 17.29
CA ILE A 250 -5.23 15.86 16.70
C ILE A 250 -5.86 15.26 15.44
N ARG A 251 -7.10 14.75 15.53
CA ARG A 251 -7.80 14.16 14.37
C ARG A 251 -7.95 15.15 13.21
N LYS A 252 -8.27 16.41 13.49
CA LYS A 252 -8.37 17.46 12.47
C LYS A 252 -7.03 17.69 11.76
N ASN A 253 -5.94 17.83 12.52
CA ASN A 253 -4.61 18.05 11.94
C ASN A 253 -4.13 16.86 11.09
N ILE A 254 -4.52 15.63 11.46
CA ILE A 254 -4.25 14.42 10.68
C ILE A 254 -5.07 14.41 9.38
N ALA A 255 -6.36 14.76 9.43
CA ALA A 255 -7.19 14.85 8.24
C ALA A 255 -6.67 15.90 7.26
N GLU A 256 -6.29 17.09 7.74
CA GLU A 256 -5.67 18.15 6.93
C GLU A 256 -4.36 17.67 6.29
N TYR A 257 -3.52 16.95 7.04
CA TYR A 257 -2.29 16.36 6.50
C TYR A 257 -2.59 15.36 5.37
N ASN A 258 -3.56 14.48 5.54
CA ASN A 258 -3.94 13.48 4.54
C ASN A 258 -4.57 14.09 3.29
N GLU A 259 -5.33 15.19 3.42
CA GLU A 259 -5.87 15.92 2.27
C GLU A 259 -4.78 16.61 1.45
N MET A 260 -3.73 17.13 2.11
CA MET A 260 -2.63 17.83 1.45
C MET A 260 -1.57 16.89 0.86
N ASN A 261 -1.50 15.64 1.32
CA ASN A 261 -0.45 14.70 0.93
C ASN A 261 -1.07 13.44 0.30
N ALA A 262 -0.84 13.24 -1.00
CA ALA A 262 -1.24 12.03 -1.71
C ALA A 262 -0.41 10.77 -1.35
N GLY A 263 0.40 10.85 -0.30
CA GLY A 263 1.25 9.77 0.20
C GLY A 263 0.46 8.77 1.05
N LEU A 264 1.18 8.02 1.90
CA LEU A 264 0.55 7.08 2.82
C LEU A 264 -0.40 7.82 3.78
N PRO A 265 -1.67 7.37 3.90
CA PRO A 265 -2.61 7.99 4.82
C PRO A 265 -2.15 7.76 6.26
N LEU A 266 -2.05 8.85 7.01
CA LEU A 266 -1.70 8.83 8.41
C LEU A 266 -2.96 8.59 9.25
N SER A 267 -2.90 7.63 10.16
CA SER A 267 -4.00 7.31 11.07
C SER A 267 -3.45 6.98 12.46
N VAL A 268 -4.18 7.40 13.48
CA VAL A 268 -3.86 7.11 14.87
C VAL A 268 -5.11 6.75 15.66
N SER A 269 -4.96 5.79 16.57
CA SER A 269 -5.97 5.43 17.56
C SER A 269 -5.73 6.24 18.83
N LEU A 270 -6.78 6.89 19.34
CA LEU A 270 -6.69 7.75 20.52
C LEU A 270 -7.57 7.23 21.66
N GLY A 271 -7.00 7.15 22.86
CA GLY A 271 -7.75 6.87 24.08
C GLY A 271 -7.39 7.87 25.15
N TYR A 272 -8.38 8.37 25.89
CA TYR A 272 -8.10 9.34 26.94
C TYR A 272 -8.86 9.03 28.24
N ALA A 273 -8.35 9.58 29.34
CA ALA A 273 -8.93 9.53 30.67
C ALA A 273 -8.66 10.84 31.41
N VAL A 274 -9.57 11.26 32.30
CA VAL A 274 -9.43 12.49 33.08
C VAL A 274 -9.63 12.22 34.56
N GLY A 275 -8.68 12.71 35.35
CA GLY A 275 -8.69 12.69 36.80
C GLY A 275 -9.19 14.00 37.39
N ASN A 276 -10.30 13.97 38.11
CA ASN A 276 -10.91 15.18 38.69
C ASN A 276 -10.61 15.39 40.18
N ASN A 277 -10.00 14.41 40.86
CA ASN A 277 -9.85 14.42 42.32
C ASN A 277 -8.38 14.43 42.74
N LEU A 278 -8.07 15.05 43.89
CA LEU A 278 -6.72 15.09 44.48
C LEU A 278 -6.15 13.69 44.80
N SER A 279 -7.01 12.68 44.94
CA SER A 279 -6.66 11.27 45.14
C SER A 279 -6.55 10.46 43.85
N THR A 280 -6.54 11.10 42.68
CA THR A 280 -6.50 10.37 41.41
C THR A 280 -5.17 9.63 41.26
N ASP A 281 -5.25 8.31 41.16
CA ASP A 281 -4.11 7.46 40.84
C ASP A 281 -3.81 7.53 39.33
N ILE A 282 -2.68 8.15 38.98
CA ILE A 282 -2.24 8.30 37.58
C ILE A 282 -2.07 6.94 36.91
N SER A 283 -1.68 5.89 37.64
CA SER A 283 -1.59 4.53 37.07
C SER A 283 -2.93 4.06 36.52
N LYS A 284 -4.04 4.34 37.23
CA LYS A 284 -5.40 4.01 36.77
C LYS A 284 -5.84 4.84 35.57
N LEU A 285 -5.39 6.09 35.48
CA LEU A 285 -5.64 6.92 34.29
C LEU A 285 -4.95 6.34 33.06
N ILE A 286 -3.69 5.89 33.21
CA ILE A 286 -2.94 5.21 32.14
C ILE A 286 -3.69 3.98 31.66
N GLU A 287 -4.07 3.08 32.57
CA GLU A 287 -4.84 1.88 32.22
C GLU A 287 -6.17 2.22 31.52
N GLN A 288 -6.87 3.27 31.97
CA GLN A 288 -8.15 3.64 31.38
C GLN A 288 -7.98 4.26 29.98
N ALA A 289 -7.00 5.14 29.80
CA ALA A 289 -6.70 5.75 28.51
C ALA A 289 -6.23 4.68 27.51
N ASP A 290 -5.39 3.75 27.94
CA ASP A 290 -4.90 2.63 27.14
C ASP A 290 -6.04 1.69 26.70
N ARG A 291 -6.91 1.28 27.64
CA ARG A 291 -8.11 0.48 27.29
C ARG A 291 -9.02 1.18 26.29
N ASN A 292 -9.17 2.50 26.39
CA ASN A 292 -9.99 3.28 25.46
C ASN A 292 -9.33 3.35 24.07
N MET A 293 -8.01 3.51 24.01
CA MET A 293 -7.23 3.52 22.76
C MET A 293 -7.32 2.17 22.06
N TYR A 294 -7.15 1.07 22.79
CA TYR A 294 -7.20 -0.28 22.24
C TYR A 294 -8.57 -0.63 21.64
N LYS A 295 -9.67 -0.16 22.26
CA LYS A 295 -11.03 -0.31 21.71
C LYS A 295 -11.18 0.41 20.36
N GLU A 296 -10.64 1.62 20.25
CA GLU A 296 -10.63 2.38 18.99
C GLU A 296 -9.79 1.67 17.91
N LYS A 297 -8.59 1.19 18.28
CA LYS A 297 -7.67 0.45 17.40
C LYS A 297 -8.32 -0.78 16.79
N GLN A 298 -9.06 -1.55 17.56
CA GLN A 298 -9.77 -2.72 17.02
C GLN A 298 -10.81 -2.34 15.96
N GLN A 299 -11.57 -1.27 16.18
CA GLN A 299 -12.61 -0.83 15.26
C GLN A 299 -12.03 -0.30 13.94
N GLN A 300 -10.91 0.42 14.01
CA GLN A 300 -10.34 1.09 12.84
C GLN A 300 -9.32 0.23 12.06
N SER A 301 -8.67 -0.75 12.72
CA SER A 301 -7.56 -1.54 12.14
C SER A 301 -7.84 -2.16 10.77
N ARG A 302 -9.05 -2.68 10.53
CA ARG A 302 -9.42 -3.29 9.24
C ARG A 302 -9.51 -2.25 8.12
N SER A 303 -10.13 -1.10 8.40
CA SER A 303 -10.30 -0.03 7.42
C SER A 303 -8.96 0.61 7.03
N ILE A 304 -8.05 0.75 7.98
CA ILE A 304 -6.76 1.41 7.78
C ILE A 304 -5.81 0.52 6.99
N LYS A 305 -5.72 -0.78 7.32
CA LYS A 305 -4.94 -1.74 6.53
C LYS A 305 -5.35 -1.71 5.06
N ARG A 306 -6.66 -1.68 4.79
CA ARG A 306 -7.19 -1.56 3.42
C ARG A 306 -6.80 -0.23 2.75
N SER A 307 -6.88 0.89 3.48
CA SER A 307 -6.51 2.20 2.94
C SER A 307 -5.03 2.31 2.59
N VAL A 308 -4.14 1.78 3.44
CA VAL A 308 -2.69 1.73 3.19
C VAL A 308 -2.42 0.91 1.92
N VAL A 309 -3.01 -0.27 1.81
CA VAL A 309 -2.85 -1.14 0.64
C VAL A 309 -3.36 -0.49 -0.64
N ASN A 310 -4.55 0.13 -0.62
CA ASN A 310 -5.07 0.85 -1.79
C ASN A 310 -4.15 1.98 -2.24
N THR A 311 -3.46 2.63 -1.30
CA THR A 311 -2.49 3.69 -1.63
C THR A 311 -1.24 3.10 -2.27
N ILE A 312 -0.73 1.97 -1.74
CA ILE A 312 0.38 1.23 -2.33
C ILE A 312 0.02 0.78 -3.76
N MET A 313 -1.18 0.24 -3.96
CA MET A 313 -1.71 -0.14 -5.28
C MET A 313 -1.71 1.03 -6.27
N ARG A 314 -2.13 2.22 -5.83
CA ARG A 314 -2.10 3.43 -6.66
C ARG A 314 -0.67 3.86 -6.98
N MET A 315 0.23 3.83 -6.00
CA MET A 315 1.65 4.14 -6.21
C MET A 315 2.27 3.20 -7.25
N ILE A 316 1.89 1.92 -7.24
CA ILE A 316 2.32 0.91 -8.21
C ILE A 316 1.70 1.18 -9.58
N GLY A 317 0.38 1.43 -9.66
CA GLY A 317 -0.30 1.75 -10.92
C GLY A 317 0.17 3.05 -11.59
N THR A 318 0.65 4.03 -10.81
CA THR A 318 1.31 5.23 -11.35
C THR A 318 2.76 5.00 -11.76
N LYS A 319 3.36 3.91 -11.26
CA LYS A 319 4.72 3.48 -11.57
C LYS A 319 4.67 2.23 -12.45
N ASP A 320 4.11 2.39 -13.66
CA ASP A 320 4.32 1.52 -14.83
C ASP A 320 5.81 1.49 -15.25
N PHE A 321 6.72 1.24 -14.31
CA PHE A 321 8.09 1.73 -14.36
C PHE A 321 9.08 0.77 -15.01
N ILE A 322 8.72 -0.44 -15.46
CA ILE A 322 9.76 -1.36 -15.96
C ILE A 322 9.48 -2.06 -17.30
N THR A 323 8.27 -2.18 -17.83
CA THR A 323 8.12 -2.87 -19.13
C THR A 323 6.89 -2.44 -19.93
N GLN A 324 7.14 -1.80 -21.06
CA GLN A 324 6.27 -1.53 -22.22
C GLN A 324 5.14 -2.59 -22.40
N GLY A 325 4.05 -2.56 -21.65
CA GLY A 325 2.94 -3.53 -21.79
C GLY A 325 3.24 -5.01 -21.46
N HIS A 326 4.25 -5.32 -20.62
CA HIS A 326 4.58 -6.71 -20.25
C HIS A 326 3.42 -7.49 -19.63
N CYS A 327 2.74 -6.91 -18.64
CA CYS A 327 1.61 -7.57 -17.99
C CYS A 327 0.54 -7.96 -19.02
N GLU A 328 0.30 -7.09 -20.01
CA GLU A 328 -0.66 -7.36 -21.08
C GLU A 328 -0.17 -8.47 -22.03
N ARG A 329 1.11 -8.48 -22.40
CA ARG A 329 1.67 -9.57 -23.21
C ARG A 329 1.61 -10.91 -22.47
N VAL A 330 1.97 -10.94 -21.19
CA VAL A 330 1.91 -12.15 -20.36
C VAL A 330 0.47 -12.65 -20.25
N LYS A 331 -0.51 -11.77 -19.96
CA LYS A 331 -1.94 -12.13 -19.98
C LYS A 331 -2.36 -12.80 -21.31
N ASN A 332 -1.95 -12.21 -22.43
CA ASN A 332 -2.27 -12.71 -23.77
C ASN A 332 -1.60 -14.05 -24.11
N LEU A 333 -0.44 -14.35 -23.53
CA LEU A 333 0.24 -15.64 -23.65
C LEU A 333 -0.42 -16.74 -22.81
N MET A 334 -0.92 -16.38 -21.63
CA MET A 334 -1.46 -17.34 -20.65
C MET A 334 -2.87 -17.83 -20.99
N GLU A 335 -3.74 -16.95 -21.51
CA GLU A 335 -5.15 -17.28 -21.75
C GLU A 335 -5.38 -18.47 -22.70
N PRO A 336 -4.70 -18.58 -23.86
CA PRO A 336 -4.85 -19.76 -24.73
C PRO A 336 -4.43 -21.07 -24.06
N VAL A 337 -3.37 -21.02 -23.24
CA VAL A 337 -2.87 -22.18 -22.52
C VAL A 337 -3.86 -22.61 -21.43
N ALA A 338 -4.37 -21.66 -20.65
CA ALA A 338 -5.39 -21.93 -19.64
C ALA A 338 -6.65 -22.59 -20.25
N LEU A 339 -7.16 -22.04 -21.36
CA LEU A 339 -8.30 -22.61 -22.08
C LEU A 339 -8.04 -24.03 -22.58
N SER A 340 -6.84 -24.29 -23.10
CA SER A 340 -6.47 -25.61 -23.63
C SER A 340 -6.31 -26.68 -22.55
N LEU A 341 -5.95 -26.27 -21.34
CA LEU A 341 -5.86 -27.12 -20.15
C LEU A 341 -7.22 -27.30 -19.45
N GLY A 342 -8.29 -26.66 -19.96
CA GLY A 342 -9.65 -26.81 -19.45
C GLY A 342 -9.95 -25.99 -18.18
N LEU A 343 -9.19 -24.92 -17.93
CA LEU A 343 -9.48 -24.02 -16.80
C LEU A 343 -10.83 -23.32 -16.99
N SER A 344 -11.52 -23.08 -15.87
CA SER A 344 -12.78 -22.34 -15.84
C SER A 344 -12.58 -20.85 -16.16
N GLU A 345 -13.65 -20.15 -16.55
CA GLU A 345 -13.57 -18.68 -16.73
C GLU A 345 -13.16 -17.95 -15.44
N GLU A 346 -13.57 -18.47 -14.27
CA GLU A 346 -13.17 -17.94 -12.97
C GLU A 346 -11.65 -18.04 -12.79
N SER A 347 -11.07 -19.24 -12.96
CA SER A 347 -9.63 -19.47 -12.87
C SER A 347 -8.84 -18.63 -13.89
N ILE A 348 -9.39 -18.41 -15.10
CA ILE A 348 -8.77 -17.53 -16.10
C ILE A 348 -8.77 -16.06 -15.64
N ASN A 349 -9.82 -15.60 -14.97
CA ASN A 349 -9.86 -14.25 -14.41
C ASN A 349 -8.87 -14.08 -13.26
N GLU A 350 -8.77 -15.08 -12.37
CA GLU A 350 -7.73 -15.11 -11.31
C GLU A 350 -6.33 -15.08 -11.92
N LEU A 351 -6.12 -15.84 -12.99
CA LEU A 351 -4.86 -15.88 -13.73
C LEU A 351 -4.47 -14.53 -14.33
N LYS A 352 -5.45 -13.79 -14.88
CA LYS A 352 -5.25 -12.43 -15.41
C LYS A 352 -4.88 -11.45 -14.31
N LEU A 353 -5.56 -11.52 -13.16
CA LEU A 353 -5.23 -10.71 -11.98
C LEU A 353 -3.85 -11.05 -11.43
N LEU A 354 -3.50 -12.34 -11.37
CA LEU A 354 -2.19 -12.80 -10.94
C LEU A 354 -1.09 -12.27 -11.89
N ALA A 355 -1.28 -12.34 -13.21
CA ALA A 355 -0.33 -11.79 -14.17
C ALA A 355 -0.10 -10.27 -13.99
N GLU A 356 -1.12 -9.53 -13.56
CA GLU A 356 -1.03 -8.09 -13.30
C GLU A 356 -0.29 -7.77 -11.99
N PHE A 357 -0.51 -8.57 -10.93
CA PHE A 357 -0.06 -8.26 -9.58
C PHE A 357 0.99 -9.21 -8.99
N HIS A 358 1.49 -10.20 -9.74
CA HIS A 358 2.47 -11.17 -9.22
C HIS A 358 3.72 -10.51 -8.61
N ASP A 359 4.17 -9.41 -9.22
CA ASP A 359 5.35 -8.66 -8.82
C ASP A 359 5.07 -7.49 -7.86
N ILE A 360 3.84 -7.37 -7.33
CA ILE A 360 3.41 -6.23 -6.49
C ILE A 360 4.31 -6.01 -5.27
N GLY A 361 4.92 -7.08 -4.73
CA GLY A 361 5.80 -7.00 -3.58
C GLY A 361 7.14 -6.34 -3.85
N LYS A 362 7.52 -6.10 -5.12
CA LYS A 362 8.75 -5.37 -5.47
C LYS A 362 8.77 -3.95 -4.91
N VAL A 363 7.61 -3.39 -4.58
CA VAL A 363 7.48 -2.09 -3.89
C VAL A 363 8.22 -2.04 -2.55
N GLY A 364 8.42 -3.19 -1.90
CA GLY A 364 9.15 -3.28 -0.64
C GLY A 364 10.63 -3.58 -0.76
N ILE A 365 11.14 -3.74 -1.98
CA ILE A 365 12.55 -4.00 -2.22
C ILE A 365 13.27 -2.68 -2.42
N ALA A 366 14.40 -2.49 -1.74
CA ALA A 366 15.18 -1.26 -1.83
C ALA A 366 15.65 -0.98 -3.28
N ASP A 367 15.52 0.26 -3.75
CA ASP A 367 15.90 0.69 -5.11
C ASP A 367 17.33 0.29 -5.49
N ARG A 368 18.28 0.35 -4.54
CA ARG A 368 19.67 -0.06 -4.77
C ARG A 368 19.83 -1.54 -5.16
N ILE A 369 18.91 -2.39 -4.73
CA ILE A 369 18.86 -3.82 -5.05
C ILE A 369 18.05 -4.00 -6.34
N LEU A 370 16.88 -3.36 -6.43
CA LEU A 370 15.96 -3.47 -7.56
C LEU A 370 16.57 -2.96 -8.88
N LEU A 371 17.36 -1.88 -8.82
CA LEU A 371 17.96 -1.20 -9.98
C LEU A 371 19.45 -1.50 -10.15
N LYS A 372 19.99 -2.51 -9.44
CA LYS A 372 21.42 -2.83 -9.50
C LYS A 372 21.83 -3.28 -10.91
N PRO A 373 22.86 -2.68 -11.54
CA PRO A 373 23.29 -3.03 -12.90
C PRO A 373 24.12 -4.33 -12.98
N GLY A 374 24.34 -5.04 -11.87
CA GLY A 374 25.16 -6.25 -11.80
C GLY A 374 24.49 -7.35 -10.97
N THR A 375 25.18 -8.48 -10.80
CA THR A 375 24.64 -9.62 -10.03
C THR A 375 24.40 -9.26 -8.56
N LEU A 376 23.28 -9.73 -8.02
CA LEU A 376 22.98 -9.62 -6.60
C LEU A 376 23.90 -10.54 -5.78
N THR A 377 24.37 -10.06 -4.62
CA THR A 377 25.00 -10.90 -3.59
C THR A 377 23.95 -11.86 -3.00
N ASP A 378 24.37 -12.87 -2.23
CA ASP A 378 23.42 -13.80 -1.61
C ASP A 378 22.49 -13.10 -0.62
N GLU A 379 22.99 -12.12 0.12
CA GLU A 379 22.20 -11.27 1.02
C GLU A 379 21.16 -10.44 0.24
N GLU A 380 21.58 -9.79 -0.85
CA GLU A 380 20.69 -9.02 -1.72
C GLU A 380 19.67 -9.90 -2.42
N ARG A 381 20.04 -11.14 -2.79
CA ARG A 381 19.14 -12.13 -3.40
C ARG A 381 18.09 -12.57 -2.39
N ASN A 382 18.47 -12.85 -1.15
CA ASN A 382 17.53 -13.19 -0.09
C ASN A 382 16.53 -12.05 0.15
N GLU A 383 17.00 -10.79 0.16
CA GLU A 383 16.11 -9.64 0.27
C GLU A 383 15.17 -9.54 -0.94
N MET A 384 15.69 -9.69 -2.17
CA MET A 384 14.87 -9.69 -3.39
C MET A 384 13.79 -10.78 -3.35
N GLN A 385 14.09 -11.99 -2.87
CA GLN A 385 13.12 -13.09 -2.79
C GLN A 385 11.93 -12.80 -1.86
N ARG A 386 12.09 -11.89 -0.89
CA ARG A 386 11.00 -11.50 0.03
C ARG A 386 9.84 -10.80 -0.66
N HIS A 387 9.99 -10.36 -1.92
CA HIS A 387 8.88 -9.75 -2.65
C HIS A 387 7.67 -10.71 -2.79
N CYS A 388 7.86 -12.03 -2.81
CA CYS A 388 6.76 -12.99 -2.79
C CYS A 388 5.92 -12.85 -1.50
N GLU A 389 6.58 -12.79 -0.35
CA GLU A 389 5.94 -12.68 0.97
C GLU A 389 5.30 -11.30 1.16
N ILE A 390 6.02 -10.23 0.79
CA ILE A 390 5.51 -8.86 0.81
C ILE A 390 4.28 -8.76 -0.09
N GLY A 391 4.36 -9.30 -1.30
CA GLY A 391 3.26 -9.28 -2.26
C GLY A 391 2.02 -10.02 -1.74
N GLN A 392 2.20 -11.19 -1.11
CA GLN A 392 1.12 -11.91 -0.46
C GLN A 392 0.46 -11.06 0.64
N GLN A 393 1.24 -10.40 1.50
CA GLN A 393 0.71 -9.58 2.58
C GLN A 393 -0.12 -8.41 2.06
N ILE A 394 0.35 -7.76 0.99
CA ILE A 394 -0.40 -6.69 0.32
C ILE A 394 -1.73 -7.24 -0.22
N ALA A 395 -1.68 -8.34 -0.96
CA ALA A 395 -2.86 -8.95 -1.58
C ALA A 395 -3.89 -9.42 -0.54
N MET A 396 -3.46 -10.05 0.56
CA MET A 396 -4.37 -10.51 1.63
C MET A 396 -5.11 -9.37 2.34
N ALA A 397 -4.55 -8.16 2.33
CA ALA A 397 -5.16 -6.99 2.95
C ALA A 397 -6.09 -6.21 1.99
N ALA A 398 -6.14 -6.59 0.70
CA ALA A 398 -7.10 -6.11 -0.29
C ALA A 398 -8.16 -7.19 -0.59
N PRO A 399 -9.46 -6.95 -0.33
CA PRO A 399 -10.51 -7.93 -0.61
C PRO A 399 -10.51 -8.42 -2.07
N ASP A 400 -10.25 -7.52 -3.01
CA ASP A 400 -10.28 -7.79 -4.45
C ASP A 400 -9.07 -8.61 -4.94
N LEU A 401 -8.02 -8.77 -4.12
CA LEU A 401 -6.81 -9.54 -4.47
C LEU A 401 -6.58 -10.73 -3.53
N ALA A 402 -7.35 -10.86 -2.45
CA ALA A 402 -7.14 -11.88 -1.43
C ALA A 402 -7.16 -13.30 -2.00
N HIS A 403 -7.96 -13.54 -3.04
CA HIS A 403 -8.07 -14.83 -3.71
C HIS A 403 -6.80 -15.20 -4.51
N ILE A 404 -6.06 -14.23 -5.06
CA ILE A 404 -4.79 -14.49 -5.76
C ILE A 404 -3.56 -14.47 -4.85
N ALA A 405 -3.69 -14.11 -3.57
CA ALA A 405 -2.56 -13.94 -2.67
C ALA A 405 -1.68 -15.20 -2.55
N ASN A 406 -2.31 -16.38 -2.59
CA ASN A 406 -1.59 -17.66 -2.60
C ASN A 406 -0.79 -17.87 -3.89
N GLY A 407 -1.29 -17.39 -5.04
CA GLY A 407 -0.58 -17.39 -6.31
C GLY A 407 0.63 -16.46 -6.27
N ILE A 408 0.46 -15.24 -5.73
CA ILE A 408 1.55 -14.25 -5.57
C ILE A 408 2.67 -14.80 -4.68
N LEU A 409 2.36 -15.53 -3.61
CA LEU A 409 3.41 -16.13 -2.79
C LEU A 409 4.24 -17.17 -3.57
N LYS A 410 3.60 -17.94 -4.45
CA LYS A 410 4.16 -19.17 -5.04
C LYS A 410 4.62 -19.04 -6.48
N HIS A 411 4.54 -17.85 -7.09
CA HIS A 411 4.80 -17.69 -8.52
C HIS A 411 6.26 -17.97 -8.93
N HIS A 412 7.20 -17.99 -7.97
CA HIS A 412 8.60 -18.36 -8.18
C HIS A 412 8.97 -19.78 -7.70
N GLU A 413 7.98 -20.59 -7.35
CA GLU A 413 8.20 -22.02 -7.09
C GLU A 413 8.55 -22.75 -8.39
N TRP A 414 9.52 -23.66 -8.32
CA TRP A 414 9.99 -24.42 -9.48
C TRP A 414 9.45 -25.84 -9.42
N TRP A 415 9.17 -26.44 -10.59
CA TRP A 415 8.61 -27.78 -10.68
C TRP A 415 9.35 -28.83 -9.85
N ASN A 416 10.69 -28.73 -9.78
CA ASN A 416 11.54 -29.65 -9.01
C ASN A 416 11.64 -29.36 -7.50
N GLY A 417 11.06 -28.27 -7.00
CA GLY A 417 11.13 -27.84 -5.60
C GLY A 417 12.35 -27.02 -5.21
N THR A 418 13.17 -26.57 -6.17
CA THR A 418 14.34 -25.68 -5.90
C THR A 418 14.00 -24.19 -5.99
N GLY A 419 12.73 -23.87 -6.25
CA GLY A 419 12.22 -22.51 -6.22
C GLY A 419 11.98 -22.00 -4.80
N TYR A 420 11.39 -20.82 -4.70
CA TYR A 420 11.15 -20.12 -3.43
C TYR A 420 9.72 -19.56 -3.40
N PRO A 421 9.17 -19.23 -2.22
CA PRO A 421 9.78 -19.26 -0.89
C PRO A 421 9.62 -20.57 -0.10
N GLN A 422 8.75 -21.49 -0.50
CA GLN A 422 8.39 -22.69 0.26
C GLN A 422 9.09 -23.96 -0.23
N GLY A 423 9.64 -23.98 -1.45
CA GLY A 423 10.32 -25.16 -2.02
C GLY A 423 9.35 -26.30 -2.32
N ILE A 424 8.12 -25.96 -2.71
CA ILE A 424 7.09 -26.95 -3.08
C ILE A 424 7.32 -27.44 -4.51
N LYS A 425 6.87 -28.67 -4.80
CA LYS A 425 7.18 -29.36 -6.07
C LYS A 425 5.94 -29.92 -6.78
N GLY A 426 6.05 -30.04 -8.10
CA GLY A 426 5.03 -30.65 -8.96
C GLY A 426 3.66 -29.96 -8.84
N GLU A 427 2.61 -30.78 -8.77
CA GLU A 427 1.21 -30.33 -8.77
C GLU A 427 0.77 -29.62 -7.48
N ILE A 428 1.61 -29.59 -6.44
CA ILE A 428 1.37 -28.77 -5.23
C ILE A 428 1.44 -27.28 -5.59
N ILE A 429 2.19 -26.94 -6.64
CA ILE A 429 2.25 -25.59 -7.19
C ILE A 429 0.93 -25.30 -7.93
N PRO A 430 0.21 -24.20 -7.58
CA PRO A 430 -1.02 -23.82 -8.27
C PRO A 430 -0.85 -23.80 -9.79
N ILE A 431 -1.86 -24.25 -10.54
CA ILE A 431 -1.77 -24.31 -12.01
C ILE A 431 -1.54 -22.92 -12.60
N GLU A 432 -2.09 -21.89 -11.96
CA GLU A 432 -1.94 -20.49 -12.31
C GLU A 432 -0.47 -20.06 -12.26
N CYS A 433 0.25 -20.44 -11.21
CA CYS A 433 1.69 -20.17 -11.06
C CYS A 433 2.50 -20.93 -12.12
N ARG A 434 2.13 -22.18 -12.42
CA ARG A 434 2.83 -23.00 -13.43
C ARG A 434 2.69 -22.40 -14.84
N ILE A 435 1.50 -21.89 -15.17
CA ILE A 435 1.25 -21.17 -16.44
C ILE A 435 2.00 -19.83 -16.45
N LEU A 436 1.95 -19.07 -15.36
CA LEU A 436 2.63 -17.77 -15.23
C LEU A 436 4.14 -17.91 -15.41
N ALA A 437 4.77 -18.88 -14.76
CA ALA A 437 6.21 -19.10 -14.84
C ALA A 437 6.70 -19.31 -16.29
N VAL A 438 5.93 -20.05 -17.09
CA VAL A 438 6.27 -20.28 -18.51
C VAL A 438 6.06 -19.01 -19.34
N ALA A 439 4.94 -18.31 -19.14
CA ALA A 439 4.61 -17.10 -19.89
C ALA A 439 5.56 -15.93 -19.57
N ASP A 440 5.86 -15.70 -18.30
CA ASP A 440 6.79 -14.65 -17.84
C ASP A 440 8.22 -14.92 -18.35
N ALA A 441 8.71 -16.17 -18.24
CA ALA A 441 10.02 -16.54 -18.77
C ALA A 441 10.09 -16.35 -20.30
N TYR A 442 9.03 -16.71 -21.03
CA TYR A 442 8.98 -16.49 -22.47
C TYR A 442 9.01 -15.01 -22.83
N ASP A 443 8.19 -14.17 -22.17
CA ASP A 443 8.18 -12.73 -22.39
C ASP A 443 9.54 -12.09 -22.07
N ALA A 444 10.17 -12.54 -20.97
CA ALA A 444 11.48 -12.10 -20.53
C ALA A 444 12.61 -12.43 -21.53
N MET A 445 12.47 -13.53 -22.28
CA MET A 445 13.43 -13.94 -23.31
C MET A 445 13.17 -13.23 -24.64
N THR A 446 11.92 -13.05 -25.04
CA THR A 446 11.55 -12.61 -26.39
C THR A 446 11.41 -11.10 -26.57
N ASN A 447 11.49 -10.32 -25.49
CA ASN A 447 11.41 -8.86 -25.56
C ASN A 447 12.70 -8.21 -25.06
N ASP A 448 13.00 -7.03 -25.62
CA ASP A 448 14.17 -6.25 -25.21
C ASP A 448 14.02 -5.82 -23.75
N ARG A 449 15.06 -6.08 -22.96
CA ARG A 449 15.24 -5.52 -21.62
C ARG A 449 16.36 -4.48 -21.66
N PRO A 450 16.41 -3.51 -20.73
CA PRO A 450 17.43 -2.47 -20.70
C PRO A 450 18.89 -2.96 -20.82
N TYR A 451 19.14 -4.24 -20.51
CA TYR A 451 20.47 -4.87 -20.50
C TYR A 451 20.58 -6.15 -21.34
N ARG A 452 19.53 -6.55 -22.08
CA ARG A 452 19.53 -7.79 -22.88
C ARG A 452 18.67 -7.64 -24.13
N LYS A 453 19.25 -7.94 -25.30
CA LYS A 453 18.49 -8.03 -26.56
C LYS A 453 17.55 -9.24 -26.55
N ALA A 454 16.36 -9.04 -27.11
CA ALA A 454 15.40 -10.10 -27.39
C ALA A 454 16.06 -11.26 -28.14
N MET A 455 15.77 -12.49 -27.70
CA MET A 455 16.15 -13.70 -28.42
C MET A 455 14.99 -14.21 -29.28
N ALA A 456 15.33 -14.93 -30.35
CA ALA A 456 14.35 -15.45 -31.30
C ALA A 456 13.34 -16.39 -30.59
N PRO A 457 12.05 -16.37 -30.97
CA PRO A 457 11.01 -17.24 -30.42
C PRO A 457 11.40 -18.72 -30.35
N GLU A 458 12.08 -19.23 -31.36
CA GLU A 458 12.53 -20.62 -31.46
C GLU A 458 13.58 -20.94 -30.40
N ALA A 459 14.50 -20.01 -30.15
CA ALA A 459 15.52 -20.14 -29.12
C ALA A 459 14.90 -20.08 -27.71
N ALA A 460 13.89 -19.21 -27.51
CA ALA A 460 13.14 -19.15 -26.25
C ALA A 460 12.37 -20.45 -25.98
N LEU A 461 11.73 -21.02 -27.00
CA LEU A 461 11.06 -22.32 -26.90
C LEU A 461 12.04 -23.46 -26.60
N ALA A 462 13.24 -23.45 -27.21
CA ALA A 462 14.26 -24.43 -26.90
C ALA A 462 14.70 -24.35 -25.44
N GLU A 463 14.80 -23.15 -24.87
CA GLU A 463 15.17 -22.95 -23.47
C GLU A 463 14.05 -23.40 -22.52
N LEU A 464 12.79 -23.07 -22.80
CA LEU A 464 11.64 -23.59 -22.05
C LEU A 464 11.61 -25.12 -22.03
N LYS A 465 11.91 -25.77 -23.16
CA LYS A 465 11.98 -27.24 -23.27
C LYS A 465 13.13 -27.83 -22.44
N LYS A 466 14.29 -27.16 -22.37
CA LYS A 466 15.39 -27.60 -21.48
C LYS A 466 15.02 -27.46 -20.00
N GLY A 467 14.28 -26.41 -19.65
CA GLY A 467 13.82 -26.15 -18.28
C GLY A 467 12.61 -26.99 -17.84
N ALA A 468 11.98 -27.75 -18.75
CA ALA A 468 10.84 -28.60 -18.46
C ALA A 468 11.21 -29.71 -17.47
N GLY A 469 10.43 -29.84 -16.40
CA GLY A 469 10.69 -30.80 -15.31
C GLY A 469 11.69 -30.32 -14.26
N ILE A 470 12.30 -29.15 -14.48
CA ILE A 470 13.19 -28.48 -13.52
C ILE A 470 12.50 -27.23 -13.00
N GLN A 471 12.47 -26.19 -13.83
CA GLN A 471 11.83 -24.91 -13.51
C GLN A 471 10.36 -24.93 -13.90
N PHE A 472 10.04 -25.47 -15.08
CA PHE A 472 8.70 -25.40 -15.68
C PHE A 472 7.98 -26.73 -15.62
N ASP A 473 6.65 -26.69 -15.51
CA ASP A 473 5.80 -27.86 -15.66
C ASP A 473 5.91 -28.40 -17.12
N PRO A 474 6.32 -29.68 -17.32
CA PRO A 474 6.43 -30.26 -18.66
C PRO A 474 5.14 -30.21 -19.47
N VAL A 475 3.98 -30.40 -18.84
CA VAL A 475 2.67 -30.39 -19.52
C VAL A 475 2.36 -28.99 -20.02
N VAL A 476 2.61 -27.99 -19.17
CA VAL A 476 2.41 -26.57 -19.54
C VAL A 476 3.37 -26.17 -20.67
N VAL A 477 4.64 -26.58 -20.65
CA VAL A 477 5.60 -26.26 -21.72
C VAL A 477 5.16 -26.84 -23.07
N VAL A 478 4.69 -28.09 -23.09
CA VAL A 478 4.17 -28.74 -24.31
C VAL A 478 2.96 -27.96 -24.83
N GLU A 479 2.02 -27.64 -23.95
CA GLU A 479 0.79 -26.96 -24.32
C GLU A 479 1.05 -25.50 -24.76
N PHE A 480 1.93 -24.79 -24.06
CA PHE A 480 2.38 -23.45 -24.41
C PHE A 480 3.06 -23.41 -25.79
N THR A 481 3.96 -24.37 -26.06
CA THR A 481 4.60 -24.51 -27.38
C THR A 481 3.54 -24.74 -28.47
N ARG A 482 2.54 -25.57 -28.18
CA ARG A 482 1.44 -25.87 -29.10
C ARG A 482 0.57 -24.64 -29.37
N MET A 483 0.28 -23.85 -28.34
CA MET A 483 -0.55 -22.64 -28.46
C MET A 483 0.19 -21.46 -29.10
N LEU A 484 1.51 -21.37 -28.96
CA LEU A 484 2.32 -20.37 -29.68
C LEU A 484 2.32 -20.58 -31.20
N GLY A 485 2.31 -21.85 -31.65
CA GLY A 485 2.16 -22.21 -33.06
C GLY A 485 0.72 -22.19 -33.58
N ALA A 486 -0.25 -21.80 -32.75
CA ALA A 486 -1.65 -21.73 -33.16
C ALA A 486 -1.91 -20.47 -33.99
N LEU A 487 -2.62 -20.64 -35.10
CA LEU A 487 -3.07 -19.55 -35.94
C LEU A 487 -4.16 -18.74 -35.23
N LYS A 488 -3.91 -17.46 -35.00
CA LYS A 488 -4.80 -16.50 -34.36
C LYS A 488 -5.67 -15.83 -35.40
N VAL A 489 -6.96 -16.16 -35.41
CA VAL A 489 -7.95 -15.62 -36.35
C VAL A 489 -8.89 -14.68 -35.60
N TYR A 490 -8.87 -13.41 -36.00
CA TYR A 490 -9.74 -12.37 -35.47
C TYR A 490 -10.90 -12.23 -36.44
N ALA A 491 -12.13 -12.40 -35.97
CA ALA A 491 -13.29 -12.46 -36.84
C ALA A 491 -14.48 -11.70 -36.30
N ALA A 492 -15.27 -11.13 -37.21
CA ALA A 492 -16.56 -10.53 -36.87
C ALA A 492 -17.47 -11.54 -36.15
N ALA A 493 -18.22 -11.07 -35.14
CA ALA A 493 -19.12 -11.93 -34.37
C ALA A 493 -20.16 -12.68 -35.24
N SER A 494 -20.58 -12.11 -36.37
CA SER A 494 -21.58 -12.72 -37.25
C SER A 494 -21.12 -14.02 -37.92
N VAL A 495 -19.81 -14.26 -38.08
CA VAL A 495 -19.29 -15.51 -38.68
C VAL A 495 -18.99 -16.60 -37.64
N LYS A 496 -19.29 -16.35 -36.36
CA LYS A 496 -18.87 -17.21 -35.23
C LYS A 496 -19.26 -18.67 -35.39
N ASP A 497 -20.53 -18.97 -35.59
CA ASP A 497 -21.01 -20.36 -35.59
C ASP A 497 -20.49 -21.14 -36.81
N ALA A 498 -20.44 -20.47 -37.97
CA ALA A 498 -19.85 -21.03 -39.18
C ALA A 498 -18.34 -21.30 -38.98
N LEU A 499 -17.60 -20.31 -38.47
CA LEU A 499 -16.16 -20.40 -38.30
C LEU A 499 -15.75 -21.42 -37.22
N LEU A 500 -16.55 -21.60 -36.17
CA LEU A 500 -16.35 -22.67 -35.18
C LEU A 500 -16.45 -24.05 -35.83
N LYS A 501 -17.38 -24.22 -36.79
CA LYS A 501 -17.53 -25.50 -37.49
C LYS A 501 -16.45 -25.71 -38.55
N VAL A 502 -16.04 -24.64 -39.24
CA VAL A 502 -14.85 -24.62 -40.11
C VAL A 502 -13.59 -24.97 -39.33
N LYS A 503 -13.39 -24.42 -38.13
CA LYS A 503 -12.25 -24.77 -37.25
C LYS A 503 -12.18 -26.26 -36.98
N ARG A 504 -13.31 -26.91 -36.69
CA ARG A 504 -13.35 -28.37 -36.48
C ARG A 504 -12.96 -29.14 -37.74
N ALA A 505 -13.42 -28.70 -38.91
CA ALA A 505 -13.06 -29.32 -40.19
C ALA A 505 -11.58 -29.11 -40.53
N TYR A 506 -11.06 -27.90 -40.32
CA TYR A 506 -9.66 -27.56 -40.57
C TYR A 506 -8.70 -28.38 -39.69
N ILE A 507 -9.00 -28.49 -38.39
CA ILE A 507 -8.18 -29.29 -37.45
C ILE A 507 -8.26 -30.79 -37.78
N ALA A 508 -9.40 -31.28 -38.27
CA ALA A 508 -9.52 -32.67 -38.70
C ALA A 508 -8.63 -32.99 -39.91
N ASN A 509 -8.46 -32.02 -40.83
CA ASN A 509 -7.60 -32.16 -42.01
C ASN A 509 -6.13 -31.83 -41.71
N ASN A 510 -5.85 -31.08 -40.64
CA ASN A 510 -4.50 -30.65 -40.24
C ASN A 510 -4.32 -30.87 -38.73
N PRO A 511 -4.11 -32.12 -38.27
CA PRO A 511 -4.07 -32.47 -36.85
C PRO A 511 -2.96 -31.79 -36.04
N GLU A 512 -1.90 -31.33 -36.70
CA GLU A 512 -0.78 -30.57 -36.15
C GLU A 512 -1.09 -29.07 -36.00
N ARG A 513 -2.08 -28.55 -36.73
CA ARG A 513 -2.47 -27.14 -36.67
C ARG A 513 -3.48 -26.88 -35.57
N ARG A 514 -3.42 -25.69 -34.97
CA ARG A 514 -4.41 -25.20 -34.01
C ARG A 514 -4.90 -23.83 -34.45
N LEU A 515 -6.16 -23.54 -34.17
CA LEU A 515 -6.79 -22.26 -34.45
C LEU A 515 -7.31 -21.64 -33.16
N LEU A 516 -6.89 -20.41 -32.88
CA LEU A 516 -7.44 -19.57 -31.83
C LEU A 516 -8.35 -18.54 -32.49
N LEU A 517 -9.65 -18.65 -32.24
CA LEU A 517 -10.64 -17.75 -32.82
C LEU A 517 -11.00 -16.69 -31.77
N ARG A 518 -10.77 -15.43 -32.10
CA ARG A 518 -11.23 -14.26 -31.32
C ARG A 518 -12.39 -13.61 -32.08
N PHE A 519 -13.49 -13.38 -31.38
CA PHE A 519 -14.67 -12.74 -31.97
C PHE A 519 -14.94 -11.41 -31.28
N GLY A 520 -15.25 -10.38 -32.06
CA GLY A 520 -15.52 -9.03 -31.57
C GLY A 520 -16.10 -8.15 -32.66
N GLY A 521 -16.45 -6.91 -32.32
CA GLY A 521 -16.83 -5.92 -33.33
C GLY A 521 -15.64 -5.64 -34.24
N SER A 522 -15.82 -5.60 -35.57
CA SER A 522 -14.68 -5.43 -36.48
C SER A 522 -13.89 -4.14 -36.23
N GLY A 523 -14.54 -3.07 -35.76
CA GLY A 523 -13.86 -1.84 -35.34
C GLY A 523 -13.02 -2.00 -34.08
N GLU A 524 -13.53 -2.72 -33.08
CA GLU A 524 -12.83 -3.03 -31.82
C GLU A 524 -11.62 -3.94 -32.07
N LEU A 525 -11.81 -5.02 -32.83
CA LEU A 525 -10.73 -5.93 -33.20
C LEU A 525 -9.65 -5.21 -34.03
N LYS A 526 -10.05 -4.32 -34.95
CA LYS A 526 -9.12 -3.49 -35.70
C LYS A 526 -8.31 -2.58 -34.78
N GLN A 527 -8.96 -1.95 -33.80
CA GLN A 527 -8.26 -1.11 -32.81
C GLN A 527 -7.26 -1.94 -32.00
N GLN A 528 -7.65 -3.12 -31.51
CA GLN A 528 -6.74 -4.02 -30.81
C GLN A 528 -5.53 -4.40 -31.66
N ILE A 529 -5.74 -4.71 -32.94
CA ILE A 529 -4.65 -5.00 -33.89
C ILE A 529 -3.71 -3.80 -34.04
N GLU A 530 -4.26 -2.58 -34.18
CA GLU A 530 -3.48 -1.34 -34.23
C GLU A 530 -2.70 -1.09 -32.94
N ASP A 531 -3.25 -1.48 -31.80
CA ASP A 531 -2.63 -1.36 -30.46
C ASP A 531 -1.62 -2.50 -30.17
N GLY A 532 -1.36 -3.38 -31.14
CA GLY A 532 -0.33 -4.43 -31.07
C GLY A 532 -0.84 -5.84 -30.76
N ALA A 533 -2.15 -6.08 -30.84
CA ALA A 533 -2.68 -7.43 -30.72
C ALA A 533 -2.19 -8.32 -31.88
N LEU A 534 -1.56 -9.43 -31.52
CA LEU A 534 -1.04 -10.40 -32.49
C LEU A 534 -2.19 -11.21 -33.09
N ALA A 535 -2.65 -10.80 -34.27
CA ALA A 535 -3.55 -11.56 -35.14
C ALA A 535 -2.76 -12.09 -36.34
N ASP A 536 -3.04 -13.32 -36.78
CA ASP A 536 -2.46 -13.90 -37.99
C ASP A 536 -3.38 -13.67 -39.20
N VAL A 537 -4.70 -13.82 -38.99
CA VAL A 537 -5.73 -13.63 -40.01
C VAL A 537 -6.84 -12.74 -39.46
N PHE A 538 -7.31 -11.77 -40.25
CA PHE A 538 -8.41 -10.91 -39.89
C PHE A 538 -9.59 -11.06 -40.86
N ILE A 539 -10.78 -11.34 -40.34
CA ILE A 539 -12.06 -11.44 -41.06
C ILE A 539 -12.97 -10.31 -40.59
N SER A 540 -13.13 -9.28 -41.42
CA SER A 540 -13.97 -8.11 -41.11
C SER A 540 -15.42 -8.34 -41.54
N ALA A 541 -16.36 -7.62 -40.91
CA ALA A 541 -17.76 -7.54 -41.35
C ALA A 541 -17.99 -6.54 -42.50
N ALA A 542 -16.98 -5.73 -42.84
CA ALA A 542 -17.05 -4.73 -43.90
C ALA A 542 -15.66 -4.35 -44.44
N HIS A 543 -15.64 -3.73 -45.63
CA HIS A 543 -14.42 -3.20 -46.25
C HIS A 543 -13.76 -2.07 -45.46
N SER A 544 -14.54 -1.23 -44.76
CA SER A 544 -14.03 -0.03 -44.09
C SER A 544 -12.87 -0.32 -43.15
N GLN A 545 -13.01 -1.31 -42.26
CA GLN A 545 -11.94 -1.68 -41.31
C GLN A 545 -10.74 -2.32 -42.02
N MET A 546 -10.98 -3.11 -43.06
CA MET A 546 -9.91 -3.73 -43.83
C MET A 546 -9.09 -2.68 -44.61
N ASN A 547 -9.77 -1.69 -45.21
CA ASN A 547 -9.13 -0.58 -45.91
C ASN A 547 -8.26 0.25 -44.97
N GLN A 548 -8.72 0.54 -43.75
CA GLN A 548 -7.92 1.27 -42.75
C GLN A 548 -6.62 0.54 -42.38
N LEU A 549 -6.67 -0.80 -42.18
CA LEU A 549 -5.47 -1.59 -41.91
C LEU A 549 -4.53 -1.67 -43.13
N GLN A 550 -5.10 -1.72 -44.34
CA GLN A 550 -4.35 -1.67 -45.59
C GLN A 550 -3.64 -0.32 -45.79
N GLU A 551 -4.33 0.81 -45.55
CA GLU A 551 -3.75 2.15 -45.61
C GLU A 551 -2.57 2.31 -44.63
N LYS A 552 -2.67 1.68 -43.45
CA LYS A 552 -1.59 1.58 -42.45
C LYS A 552 -0.52 0.53 -42.78
N LYS A 553 -0.61 -0.17 -43.92
CA LYS A 553 0.32 -1.22 -44.38
C LYS A 553 0.49 -2.38 -43.39
N MET A 554 -0.56 -2.69 -42.63
CA MET A 554 -0.57 -3.78 -41.65
C MET A 554 -1.03 -5.12 -42.23
N LEU A 555 -1.51 -5.13 -43.49
CA LEU A 555 -1.96 -6.33 -44.18
C LEU A 555 -0.94 -6.79 -45.21
N LEU A 556 -0.96 -8.08 -45.51
CA LEU A 556 -0.31 -8.64 -46.68
C LEU A 556 -1.30 -8.56 -47.85
N ASP A 557 -1.23 -7.48 -48.61
CA ASP A 557 -2.27 -7.07 -49.58
C ASP A 557 -2.62 -8.15 -50.61
N GLU A 558 -1.65 -8.97 -51.06
CA GLU A 558 -1.89 -10.04 -52.02
C GLU A 558 -2.76 -11.20 -51.47
N THR A 559 -2.93 -11.26 -50.15
CA THR A 559 -3.76 -12.29 -49.49
C THR A 559 -5.19 -11.84 -49.24
N ARG A 560 -5.49 -10.56 -49.49
CA ARG A 560 -6.82 -10.00 -49.27
C ARG A 560 -7.79 -10.55 -50.31
N ILE A 561 -8.81 -11.27 -49.84
CA ILE A 561 -9.90 -11.76 -50.68
C ILE A 561 -11.26 -11.41 -50.06
N GLU A 562 -12.26 -11.26 -50.91
CA GLU A 562 -13.65 -11.24 -50.48
C GLU A 562 -14.07 -12.68 -50.17
N LEU A 563 -14.24 -13.02 -48.89
CA LEU A 563 -14.50 -14.41 -48.50
C LEU A 563 -15.99 -14.72 -48.60
N LEU A 564 -16.80 -13.95 -47.87
CA LEU A 564 -18.23 -14.19 -47.74
C LEU A 564 -19.01 -12.95 -48.14
N GLN A 565 -20.25 -13.17 -48.56
CA GLN A 565 -21.27 -12.17 -48.72
C GLN A 565 -22.50 -12.62 -47.94
N ASN A 566 -23.08 -11.72 -47.16
CA ASN A 566 -24.41 -11.89 -46.61
C ASN A 566 -25.42 -11.11 -47.46
N ARG A 567 -26.66 -11.60 -47.50
CA ARG A 567 -27.71 -11.07 -48.37
C ARG A 567 -28.94 -10.71 -47.57
N ILE A 568 -29.63 -9.68 -48.00
CA ILE A 568 -30.95 -9.32 -47.48
C ILE A 568 -31.98 -10.27 -48.11
N VAL A 569 -32.87 -10.79 -47.27
CA VAL A 569 -33.93 -11.71 -47.67
C VAL A 569 -35.27 -11.26 -47.13
N LEU A 570 -36.32 -11.56 -47.89
CA LEU A 570 -37.70 -11.42 -47.48
C LEU A 570 -38.15 -12.75 -46.84
N ILE A 571 -38.71 -12.68 -45.63
CA ILE A 571 -39.17 -13.84 -44.87
C ILE A 571 -40.65 -13.75 -44.54
N ALA A 572 -41.29 -14.91 -44.37
CA ALA A 572 -42.63 -15.06 -43.80
C ALA A 572 -42.68 -16.25 -42.84
N SER A 573 -43.74 -16.34 -42.03
CA SER A 573 -44.01 -17.55 -41.23
C SER A 573 -44.09 -18.76 -42.16
N LYS A 574 -43.53 -19.89 -41.72
CA LYS A 574 -43.60 -21.15 -42.46
C LYS A 574 -45.04 -21.65 -42.63
N ASN A 575 -45.93 -21.30 -41.70
CA ASN A 575 -47.35 -21.66 -41.74
C ASN A 575 -48.21 -20.66 -42.53
N SER A 576 -47.64 -19.52 -42.95
CA SER A 576 -48.37 -18.51 -43.71
C SER A 576 -48.48 -18.89 -45.19
N ASP A 577 -49.65 -18.66 -45.78
CA ASP A 577 -49.89 -18.84 -47.22
C ASP A 577 -49.42 -17.64 -48.06
N ILE A 578 -48.80 -16.62 -47.44
CA ILE A 578 -48.26 -15.46 -48.13
C ILE A 578 -47.16 -15.89 -49.11
N SER A 579 -47.29 -15.45 -50.35
CA SER A 579 -46.33 -15.64 -51.44
C SER A 579 -46.12 -14.30 -52.13
N CYS A 580 -45.06 -13.60 -51.78
CA CYS A 580 -44.70 -12.30 -52.36
C CYS A 580 -43.19 -12.20 -52.56
N ASN A 581 -42.77 -11.24 -53.37
CA ASN A 581 -41.37 -10.88 -53.61
C ASN A 581 -41.17 -9.39 -53.31
N PHE A 582 -39.95 -8.88 -53.46
CA PHE A 582 -39.69 -7.47 -53.14
C PHE A 582 -40.52 -6.48 -53.97
N GLN A 583 -40.87 -6.80 -55.22
CA GLN A 583 -41.69 -5.94 -56.08
C GLN A 583 -43.17 -5.96 -55.70
N THR A 584 -43.70 -7.09 -55.23
CA THR A 584 -45.12 -7.24 -54.85
C THR A 584 -45.45 -6.80 -53.42
N LEU A 585 -44.48 -6.24 -52.68
CA LEU A 585 -44.71 -5.66 -51.33
C LEU A 585 -45.72 -4.50 -51.33
N THR A 586 -45.94 -3.88 -52.49
CA THR A 586 -46.92 -2.79 -52.66
C THR A 586 -48.36 -3.28 -52.67
N GLU A 587 -48.60 -4.56 -52.98
CA GLU A 587 -49.93 -5.16 -53.10
C GLU A 587 -50.66 -5.30 -51.74
N ASP A 588 -52.00 -5.36 -51.79
CA ASP A 588 -52.87 -5.41 -50.61
C ASP A 588 -52.74 -6.71 -49.78
N GLN A 589 -52.12 -7.74 -50.35
CA GLN A 589 -51.84 -9.00 -49.65
C GLN A 589 -50.85 -8.80 -48.48
N VAL A 590 -49.99 -7.78 -48.55
CA VAL A 590 -49.01 -7.45 -47.50
C VAL A 590 -49.46 -6.18 -46.78
N LYS A 591 -49.80 -6.28 -45.49
CA LYS A 591 -50.29 -5.16 -44.67
C LYS A 591 -49.23 -4.63 -43.71
N LYS A 592 -48.37 -5.51 -43.18
CA LYS A 592 -47.32 -5.17 -42.23
C LYS A 592 -45.99 -5.80 -42.63
N ILE A 593 -44.95 -4.97 -42.68
CA ILE A 593 -43.59 -5.36 -43.04
C ILE A 593 -42.67 -5.01 -41.87
N ALA A 594 -42.02 -5.99 -41.25
CA ALA A 594 -41.04 -5.73 -40.21
C ALA A 594 -39.66 -5.46 -40.79
N VAL A 595 -39.04 -4.38 -40.34
CA VAL A 595 -37.63 -4.06 -40.65
C VAL A 595 -36.93 -3.65 -39.36
N GLY A 596 -35.63 -3.98 -39.24
CA GLY A 596 -34.82 -3.43 -38.14
C GLY A 596 -34.72 -1.91 -38.26
N ASN A 597 -34.52 -1.20 -37.16
CA ASN A 597 -34.34 0.24 -37.16
C ASN A 597 -33.14 0.64 -38.03
N PRO A 598 -33.33 1.40 -39.14
CA PRO A 598 -32.24 1.78 -40.03
C PRO A 598 -31.14 2.62 -39.37
N GLU A 599 -31.44 3.34 -38.29
CA GLU A 599 -30.47 4.16 -37.57
C GLU A 599 -29.51 3.34 -36.69
N SER A 600 -29.96 2.19 -36.19
CA SER A 600 -29.22 1.39 -35.21
C SER A 600 -28.91 -0.04 -35.64
N VAL A 601 -29.56 -0.55 -36.70
CA VAL A 601 -29.46 -1.94 -37.16
C VAL A 601 -29.00 -1.95 -38.63
N PRO A 602 -27.81 -2.51 -38.93
CA PRO A 602 -27.29 -2.57 -40.30
C PRO A 602 -28.26 -3.21 -41.31
N ALA A 603 -28.93 -4.31 -40.93
CA ALA A 603 -29.94 -4.96 -41.77
C ALA A 603 -31.12 -4.02 -42.10
N GLY A 604 -31.50 -3.15 -41.17
CA GLY A 604 -32.54 -2.13 -41.36
C GLY A 604 -32.13 -1.07 -42.37
N LYS A 605 -30.88 -0.61 -42.29
CA LYS A 605 -30.31 0.34 -43.26
C LYS A 605 -30.29 -0.25 -44.67
N TYR A 606 -29.80 -1.49 -44.82
CA TYR A 606 -29.77 -2.14 -46.13
C TYR A 606 -31.17 -2.48 -46.67
N ALA A 607 -32.12 -2.81 -45.78
CA ALA A 607 -33.52 -2.95 -46.17
C ALA A 607 -34.10 -1.62 -46.70
N GLN A 608 -33.77 -0.49 -46.07
CA GLN A 608 -34.18 0.82 -46.56
C GLN A 608 -33.51 1.17 -47.91
N GLU A 609 -32.20 0.97 -48.05
CA GLU A 609 -31.48 1.15 -49.33
C GLU A 609 -32.11 0.32 -50.46
N LEU A 610 -32.44 -0.95 -50.17
CA LEU A 610 -33.14 -1.87 -51.08
C LEU A 610 -34.52 -1.34 -51.50
N LEU A 611 -35.35 -0.92 -50.54
CA LEU A 611 -36.68 -0.40 -50.84
C LEU A 611 -36.62 0.92 -51.63
N MET A 612 -35.59 1.75 -51.38
CA MET A 612 -35.35 2.98 -52.11
C MET A 612 -34.87 2.72 -53.54
N SER A 613 -33.94 1.78 -53.73
CA SER A 613 -33.42 1.43 -55.06
C SER A 613 -34.49 0.78 -55.95
N LEU A 614 -35.42 0.05 -55.34
CA LEU A 614 -36.60 -0.49 -56.01
C LEU A 614 -37.73 0.54 -56.25
N GLY A 615 -37.59 1.77 -55.75
CA GLY A 615 -38.57 2.84 -55.93
C GLY A 615 -39.89 2.65 -55.15
N ILE A 616 -39.94 1.71 -54.21
CA ILE A 616 -41.17 1.34 -53.48
C ILE A 616 -41.20 1.85 -52.04
N PHE A 617 -40.11 2.43 -51.53
CA PHE A 617 -39.98 2.85 -50.13
C PHE A 617 -41.13 3.75 -49.66
N GLU A 618 -41.45 4.83 -50.38
CA GLU A 618 -42.51 5.76 -49.98
C GLU A 618 -43.91 5.11 -49.99
N ILE A 619 -44.13 4.08 -50.82
CA ILE A 619 -45.40 3.35 -50.90
C ILE A 619 -45.55 2.41 -49.70
N VAL A 620 -44.48 1.68 -49.35
CA VAL A 620 -44.52 0.70 -48.26
C VAL A 620 -44.27 1.30 -46.88
N LYS A 621 -43.85 2.58 -46.80
CA LYS A 621 -43.53 3.29 -45.56
C LYS A 621 -44.63 3.21 -44.50
N ALA A 622 -45.89 3.33 -44.92
CA ALA A 622 -47.05 3.22 -44.03
C ALA A 622 -47.28 1.78 -43.50
N LYS A 623 -46.72 0.77 -44.16
CA LYS A 623 -46.77 -0.65 -43.79
C LYS A 623 -45.57 -1.08 -42.93
N LEU A 624 -44.52 -0.25 -42.82
CA LEU A 624 -43.29 -0.59 -42.11
C LEU A 624 -43.50 -0.56 -40.59
N ILE A 625 -43.17 -1.66 -39.93
CA ILE A 625 -43.05 -1.77 -38.48
C ILE A 625 -41.57 -1.82 -38.13
N ILE A 626 -41.10 -0.77 -37.46
CA ILE A 626 -39.70 -0.67 -37.06
C ILE A 626 -39.46 -1.50 -35.80
N ALA A 627 -38.62 -2.50 -35.93
CA ALA A 627 -38.15 -3.33 -34.84
C ALA A 627 -36.81 -2.82 -34.29
N LYS A 628 -36.57 -3.06 -33.00
CA LYS A 628 -35.33 -2.67 -32.32
C LYS A 628 -34.10 -3.41 -32.86
N ASP A 629 -34.27 -4.65 -33.32
CA ASP A 629 -33.23 -5.53 -33.84
C ASP A 629 -33.81 -6.62 -34.76
N VAL A 630 -32.94 -7.38 -35.43
CA VAL A 630 -33.33 -8.43 -36.38
C VAL A 630 -34.02 -9.62 -35.69
N ARG A 631 -33.74 -9.89 -34.41
CA ARG A 631 -34.41 -10.96 -33.65
C ARG A 631 -35.86 -10.61 -33.38
N GLN A 632 -36.15 -9.34 -33.11
CA GLN A 632 -37.52 -8.87 -32.97
C GLN A 632 -38.28 -8.93 -34.30
N VAL A 633 -37.62 -8.64 -35.43
CA VAL A 633 -38.21 -8.88 -36.76
C VAL A 633 -38.59 -10.35 -36.92
N LEU A 634 -37.66 -11.28 -36.60
CA LEU A 634 -37.95 -12.72 -36.64
C LEU A 634 -39.14 -13.09 -35.73
N ALA A 635 -39.14 -12.64 -34.48
CA ALA A 635 -40.20 -12.96 -33.52
C ALA A 635 -41.59 -12.45 -33.99
N PHE A 636 -41.65 -11.27 -34.62
CA PHE A 636 -42.92 -10.76 -35.16
C PHE A 636 -43.44 -11.59 -36.33
N VAL A 637 -42.54 -12.08 -37.19
CA VAL A 637 -42.90 -12.96 -38.32
C VAL A 637 -43.29 -14.35 -37.82
N GLU A 638 -42.57 -14.89 -36.83
CA GLU A 638 -42.86 -16.19 -36.20
C GLU A 638 -44.20 -16.24 -35.48
N THR A 639 -44.59 -15.13 -34.85
CA THR A 639 -45.87 -14.99 -34.14
C THR A 639 -47.04 -14.64 -35.07
N GLU A 640 -46.78 -14.52 -36.38
CA GLU A 640 -47.78 -14.16 -37.40
C GLU A 640 -48.47 -12.81 -37.15
N ASN A 641 -47.90 -11.98 -36.28
CA ASN A 641 -48.35 -10.60 -36.03
C ASN A 641 -48.00 -9.66 -37.19
N ILE A 642 -47.03 -10.08 -38.01
CA ILE A 642 -46.50 -9.37 -39.17
C ILE A 642 -46.45 -10.33 -40.35
N ASP A 643 -46.87 -9.83 -41.52
CA ASP A 643 -47.01 -10.61 -42.74
C ASP A 643 -45.66 -11.06 -43.29
N VAL A 644 -44.70 -10.12 -43.36
CA VAL A 644 -43.34 -10.37 -43.85
C VAL A 644 -42.29 -9.57 -43.09
N GLY A 645 -41.05 -10.08 -43.06
CA GLY A 645 -39.91 -9.39 -42.48
C GLY A 645 -38.75 -9.28 -43.47
N ILE A 646 -37.94 -8.24 -43.33
CA ILE A 646 -36.69 -8.08 -44.10
C ILE A 646 -35.51 -8.22 -43.14
N VAL A 647 -34.70 -9.27 -43.35
CA VAL A 647 -33.60 -9.67 -42.46
C VAL A 647 -32.39 -10.14 -43.27
N TYR A 648 -31.27 -10.44 -42.61
CA TYR A 648 -30.19 -11.18 -43.30
C TYR A 648 -30.55 -12.64 -43.51
N GLN A 649 -30.01 -13.23 -44.58
CA GLN A 649 -30.15 -14.65 -44.87
C GLN A 649 -29.65 -15.53 -43.72
N THR A 650 -28.53 -15.13 -43.10
CA THR A 650 -27.97 -15.81 -41.93
C THR A 650 -28.95 -15.84 -40.76
N ASP A 651 -29.66 -14.73 -40.51
CA ASP A 651 -30.62 -14.63 -39.41
C ASP A 651 -31.88 -15.46 -39.70
N ALA A 652 -32.36 -15.42 -40.94
CA ALA A 652 -33.50 -16.23 -41.38
C ALA A 652 -33.24 -17.74 -41.22
N GLN A 653 -32.01 -18.21 -41.48
CA GLN A 653 -31.64 -19.62 -41.37
C GLN A 653 -31.51 -20.15 -39.93
N ILE A 654 -31.36 -19.25 -38.95
CA ILE A 654 -31.34 -19.66 -37.53
C ILE A 654 -32.73 -20.16 -37.10
N SER A 655 -33.79 -19.56 -37.62
CA SER A 655 -35.15 -19.92 -37.28
C SER A 655 -35.69 -21.03 -38.17
N LYS A 656 -36.30 -22.05 -37.56
CA LYS A 656 -37.03 -23.11 -38.27
C LYS A 656 -38.49 -22.75 -38.56
N ALA A 657 -38.97 -21.65 -37.97
CA ALA A 657 -40.36 -21.21 -38.03
C ALA A 657 -40.64 -20.21 -39.16
N VAL A 658 -39.60 -19.73 -39.84
CA VAL A 658 -39.72 -18.83 -40.98
C VAL A 658 -39.27 -19.51 -42.28
N LYS A 659 -39.80 -19.04 -43.41
CA LYS A 659 -39.37 -19.41 -44.77
C LYS A 659 -38.89 -18.17 -45.52
N ILE A 660 -37.86 -18.33 -46.35
CA ILE A 660 -37.39 -17.27 -47.24
C ILE A 660 -38.29 -17.25 -48.47
N LEU A 661 -38.92 -16.10 -48.73
CA LEU A 661 -39.79 -15.87 -49.89
C LEU A 661 -39.00 -15.40 -51.10
N ASP A 662 -38.11 -14.43 -50.90
CA ASP A 662 -37.32 -13.81 -51.96
C ASP A 662 -35.97 -13.31 -51.44
N ARG A 663 -35.03 -13.07 -52.36
CA ARG A 663 -33.67 -12.56 -52.06
C ARG A 663 -33.48 -11.23 -52.77
N ALA A 664 -32.86 -10.28 -52.07
CA ALA A 664 -32.60 -8.96 -52.64
C ALA A 664 -31.82 -9.10 -53.97
N PRO A 665 -32.24 -8.41 -55.04
CA PRO A 665 -31.54 -8.43 -56.32
C PRO A 665 -30.06 -8.03 -56.16
N LEU A 666 -29.18 -8.56 -57.02
CA LEU A 666 -27.78 -8.13 -57.06
C LEU A 666 -27.73 -6.61 -57.34
N GLU A 667 -26.85 -5.88 -56.64
CA GLU A 667 -26.66 -4.41 -56.74
C GLU A 667 -27.77 -3.52 -56.14
N SER A 668 -28.86 -4.10 -55.63
CA SER A 668 -29.98 -3.33 -55.05
C SER A 668 -29.70 -2.70 -53.67
N CYS A 669 -28.68 -3.18 -52.97
CA CYS A 669 -28.16 -2.58 -51.74
C CYS A 669 -26.65 -2.81 -51.67
N SER A 670 -25.96 -2.02 -50.83
CA SER A 670 -24.54 -2.22 -50.58
C SER A 670 -24.27 -3.66 -50.13
N PRO A 671 -23.30 -4.39 -50.72
CA PRO A 671 -23.09 -5.78 -50.39
C PRO A 671 -22.45 -5.91 -48.99
N VAL A 672 -22.99 -6.79 -48.16
CA VAL A 672 -22.39 -7.12 -46.86
C VAL A 672 -21.29 -8.14 -47.08
N VAL A 673 -20.13 -7.65 -47.49
CA VAL A 673 -18.94 -8.46 -47.79
C VAL A 673 -18.07 -8.60 -46.57
N TYR A 674 -17.57 -9.83 -46.36
CA TYR A 674 -16.63 -10.19 -45.32
C TYR A 674 -15.26 -10.41 -45.96
N PRO A 675 -14.41 -9.37 -46.06
CA PRO A 675 -13.06 -9.55 -46.52
C PRO A 675 -12.22 -10.29 -45.47
N VAL A 676 -11.29 -11.11 -45.94
CA VAL A 676 -10.26 -11.77 -45.13
C VAL A 676 -8.88 -11.42 -45.67
N ALA A 677 -7.90 -11.25 -44.79
CA ALA A 677 -6.50 -11.03 -45.15
C ALA A 677 -5.56 -11.59 -44.08
N VAL A 678 -4.33 -11.88 -44.47
CA VAL A 678 -3.22 -12.19 -43.57
C VAL A 678 -2.62 -10.89 -43.04
N MET A 679 -2.31 -10.87 -41.75
CA MET A 679 -1.61 -9.75 -41.12
C MET A 679 -0.12 -9.78 -41.48
N LYS A 680 0.45 -8.62 -41.80
CA LYS A 680 1.84 -8.51 -42.26
C LYS A 680 2.86 -8.95 -41.20
N ASP A 681 2.57 -8.65 -39.94
CA ASP A 681 3.44 -8.98 -38.80
C ASP A 681 3.17 -10.37 -38.23
N SER A 682 2.41 -11.21 -38.95
CA SER A 682 2.18 -12.61 -38.56
C SER A 682 3.48 -13.39 -38.59
N ASN A 683 3.75 -14.16 -37.54
CA ASN A 683 4.84 -15.14 -37.52
C ASN A 683 4.47 -16.46 -38.24
N ASN A 684 3.23 -16.57 -38.72
CA ASN A 684 2.65 -17.78 -39.30
C ASN A 684 2.12 -17.52 -40.73
N ILE A 685 2.83 -16.73 -41.55
CA ILE A 685 2.36 -16.28 -42.87
C ILE A 685 1.91 -17.45 -43.76
N GLU A 686 2.75 -18.48 -43.93
CA GLU A 686 2.43 -19.61 -44.81
C GLU A 686 1.23 -20.42 -44.31
N ALA A 687 1.17 -20.67 -43.00
CA ALA A 687 0.02 -21.34 -42.38
C ALA A 687 -1.27 -20.50 -42.50
N SER A 688 -1.15 -19.17 -42.44
CA SER A 688 -2.27 -18.23 -42.61
C SER A 688 -2.80 -18.26 -44.05
N LYS A 689 -1.91 -18.31 -45.04
CA LYS A 689 -2.26 -18.49 -46.45
C LYS A 689 -2.95 -19.84 -46.69
N GLU A 690 -2.43 -20.91 -46.12
CA GLU A 690 -3.06 -22.25 -46.16
C GLU A 690 -4.46 -22.22 -45.55
N PHE A 691 -4.65 -21.53 -44.41
CA PHE A 691 -5.95 -21.38 -43.79
C PHE A 691 -6.92 -20.58 -44.65
N ILE A 692 -6.52 -19.43 -45.21
CA ILE A 692 -7.38 -18.66 -46.14
C ILE A 692 -7.75 -19.51 -47.35
N LYS A 693 -6.81 -20.26 -47.92
CA LYS A 693 -7.09 -21.20 -49.01
C LYS A 693 -8.15 -22.22 -48.59
N PHE A 694 -8.02 -22.84 -47.42
CA PHE A 694 -9.01 -23.77 -46.88
C PHE A 694 -10.40 -23.14 -46.74
N LEU A 695 -10.50 -21.86 -46.33
CA LEU A 695 -11.78 -21.15 -46.24
C LEU A 695 -12.50 -21.08 -47.61
N THR A 696 -11.75 -21.15 -48.71
CA THR A 696 -12.29 -21.17 -50.08
C THR A 696 -12.49 -22.57 -50.65
N GLU A 697 -12.17 -23.64 -49.93
CA GLU A 697 -12.34 -25.02 -50.41
C GLU A 697 -13.77 -25.55 -50.21
N TYR A 698 -14.15 -26.59 -50.96
CA TYR A 698 -15.51 -27.15 -50.97
C TYR A 698 -16.07 -27.41 -49.56
N GLN A 699 -15.27 -27.99 -48.66
CA GLN A 699 -15.72 -28.32 -47.31
C GLN A 699 -16.09 -27.09 -46.48
N ALA A 700 -15.27 -26.04 -46.52
CA ALA A 700 -15.58 -24.78 -45.84
C ALA A 700 -16.74 -24.05 -46.52
N ARG A 701 -16.79 -24.09 -47.86
CA ARG A 701 -17.88 -23.49 -48.65
C ARG A 701 -19.25 -24.05 -48.26
N GLU A 702 -19.37 -25.37 -48.15
CA GLU A 702 -20.63 -26.02 -47.77
C GLU A 702 -21.03 -25.68 -46.32
N ILE A 703 -20.07 -25.52 -45.41
CA ILE A 703 -20.35 -25.03 -44.06
C ILE A 703 -20.90 -23.60 -44.12
N PHE A 704 -20.22 -22.68 -44.79
CA PHE A 704 -20.66 -21.28 -44.88
C PHE A 704 -22.06 -21.14 -45.52
N LYS A 705 -22.34 -21.90 -46.60
CA LYS A 705 -23.67 -21.95 -47.23
C LYS A 705 -24.76 -22.44 -46.27
N LYS A 706 -24.47 -23.47 -45.46
CA LYS A 706 -25.39 -24.01 -44.45
C LYS A 706 -25.74 -22.99 -43.36
N TYR A 707 -24.88 -22.02 -43.11
CA TYR A 707 -25.09 -20.92 -42.17
C TYR A 707 -25.57 -19.62 -42.86
N GLY A 708 -25.83 -19.64 -44.18
CA GLY A 708 -26.52 -18.57 -44.89
C GLY A 708 -25.61 -17.60 -45.63
N PHE A 709 -24.30 -17.82 -45.62
CA PHE A 709 -23.34 -17.03 -46.37
C PHE A 709 -23.20 -17.50 -47.81
N THR A 710 -22.92 -16.57 -48.71
CA THR A 710 -22.49 -16.86 -50.09
C THR A 710 -20.98 -16.63 -50.19
N ILE A 711 -20.21 -17.50 -50.85
CA ILE A 711 -18.77 -17.27 -51.05
C ILE A 711 -18.55 -16.37 -52.26
N CYS A 712 -17.71 -15.35 -52.14
CA CYS A 712 -17.32 -14.52 -53.27
C CYS A 712 -16.18 -15.24 -54.02
N GLY A 713 -16.31 -15.47 -55.33
CA GLY A 713 -15.27 -16.12 -56.14
C GLY A 713 -15.42 -17.64 -56.36
N GLY A 714 -16.65 -18.16 -56.45
CA GLY A 714 -16.90 -19.54 -56.91
C GLY A 714 -18.11 -19.61 -57.83
N SER A 715 -17.87 -19.56 -59.14
CA SER A 715 -18.77 -20.12 -60.16
C SER A 715 -18.71 -21.65 -60.13
#